data_AF-A0AAW0SVX2-F1
#
_entry.id   AF-A0AAW0SVX2-F1
#
_cell.length_a   1.000
_cell.length_b   1.000
_cell.length_c   1.000
_cell.angle_alpha   90.00
_cell.angle_beta   90.00
_cell.angle_gamma   90.00
#
_symmetry.space_group_name_H-M   'P 1'
#
loop_
_entity.id
_entity.type
_entity.pdbx_description
1 polymer ?
#
loop_
_entity_poly.entity_id
_entity_poly.type
_entity_poly.pdbx_seq_one_letter_code
_entity_poly.pdbx_strand_id
1 'polypeptide(L)'
;MVRFLLIWADKRRAWEEIARSINAANQHTSRTWEEVEVKWFSLVSKTRKKVNSKRFEFDQSGDRGPEALPLDPTWISSIIYHSIIQEMREHRSNTSRPSRRKRLKENQPQQLEDGVMTNQSWAQSSVTTTPSPSASACIRFKVFFFRPLTHVFSLTSKEESREINGEIFVDYVRPIVSAAFYFLGISQPLQVLTWYHYCLTYNHTAAQISAYLDGYLQGVISRNTSRWFAEATLVLGQYSLEYLSSYTEQRSFSGQLTHVGVWGRTLTGSEVAQMADCGPFPPGTSISLEQKWILNNASFVDLPEAEVCEKKTKSSYIKFMAMPYEAARMACAGVGGHLPVPESLQHALEIIDVMSKPPVVKIMWVGATDHLQEGVYVKAHNQEVMEWFKWGSNDPNGLQWQNCLVMEPDFLHDYPCHVNREALCFLAEQREWTLKGPCEEDTANYKYSLTHPDKGQLVFRGYYQYEIAEEGEAWLWRNVITDTIVARLSFAEARWPMGRRNWTMESEVCEKKGVQVLQLSSCTGKEYTCRDGSCIPRLQRCDRRPDCHDESDEQECQLVRRPVGYHHTLPPPSTVAGEWRLQAAATTTCCRRPAPCQVSGTASPRLPPHAGAAQHRGNRPPVNFALLSGSPLLVGLKMKLVSLSLSDKDSYLEVTYHLNMTWIDLRLHFYNLKAASRLNQVPVTDHGSLWTPTLTLINVRGTERTRVDDEAVLTVHRRGHPLEDDLSVPEDADVYLGVENHLSVERKYTSHFLCDLNLELYPFDIQRCYMEMEVLSAATDFVKLKENVSDVTYVGAELLIEYTVVSVGLTVNNSHTMAQAEVEVVLQRRVGYPIISIYVPTVILLILAYLSLVFRRDNFETRVMSSLTVLLVLAALFTQASSRSSFPASSEVCLGASLNPHSPYLRPYFSTSTSLPKTSYFKMVDVWLLFSISVIFFVIVFHVIIDMAGEGKLTGDFSRIPTTVKVTPIEINEKLSSPPFSPPLRPKPRQMMLHRLLSAGGNSPDERKRLLSDKLFRQALIFIPSYFMLFNVIYWIYIFA
;
A
#
# COMPACT_ATOMS: atom_id res chain seq x y z
N MET A 1 10.98 -57.31 17.26
CA MET A 1 12.34 -57.83 17.05
C MET A 1 13.03 -56.80 16.18
N VAL A 2 13.63 -55.73 16.70
CA VAL A 2 14.52 -55.65 17.87
C VAL A 2 14.00 -54.69 18.97
N ARG A 3 13.74 -55.23 20.18
CA ARG A 3 13.93 -54.55 21.47
C ARG A 3 15.08 -55.33 22.14
N PHE A 4 15.92 -54.68 22.96
CA PHE A 4 17.30 -55.09 23.32
C PHE A 4 18.26 -54.94 22.13
N LEU A 5 19.26 -54.04 22.10
CA LEU A 5 19.83 -53.10 23.09
C LEU A 5 20.06 -51.75 22.35
N LEU A 6 19.92 -50.57 22.95
CA LEU A 6 20.44 -50.14 24.24
C LEU A 6 19.40 -49.44 25.13
N ILE A 7 19.52 -49.69 26.43
CA ILE A 7 18.84 -49.02 27.55
C ILE A 7 19.95 -48.36 28.39
N TRP A 8 19.63 -47.27 29.12
CA TRP A 8 20.51 -46.33 29.86
C TRP A 8 21.10 -45.19 28.99
N ALA A 9 21.00 -43.91 29.33
CA ALA A 9 20.25 -43.16 30.36
C ALA A 9 20.01 -41.72 29.78
N ASP A 10 19.14 -40.83 30.27
CA ASP A 10 18.59 -40.61 31.61
C ASP A 10 17.15 -40.00 31.58
N LYS A 11 16.55 -39.75 32.75
CA LYS A 11 15.12 -39.58 33.03
C LYS A 11 14.58 -38.13 33.07
N ARG A 12 13.24 -38.05 32.96
CA ARG A 12 12.31 -37.12 33.67
C ARG A 12 12.48 -35.60 33.44
N ARG A 13 11.46 -35.01 32.78
CA ARG A 13 10.56 -33.93 33.30
C ARG A 13 9.83 -33.24 32.13
N ALA A 14 8.65 -33.74 31.75
CA ALA A 14 7.74 -33.06 30.79
C ALA A 14 6.31 -33.64 30.85
N TRP A 15 5.80 -33.91 32.07
CA TRP A 15 4.51 -34.63 32.26
C TRP A 15 3.70 -34.13 33.48
N GLU A 16 3.80 -32.84 33.81
CA GLU A 16 3.10 -32.23 34.98
C GLU A 16 2.33 -30.91 34.69
N GLU A 17 2.34 -30.39 33.45
CA GLU A 17 1.65 -29.13 33.11
C GLU A 17 0.32 -29.30 32.34
N ILE A 18 0.03 -30.49 31.80
CA ILE A 18 -1.24 -30.78 31.10
C ILE A 18 -2.37 -31.21 32.08
N ALA A 19 -2.08 -31.30 33.39
CA ALA A 19 -3.00 -31.80 34.42
C ALA A 19 -3.73 -30.71 35.22
N ARG A 20 -3.81 -29.45 34.75
CA ARG A 20 -4.40 -28.32 35.52
C ARG A 20 -5.37 -27.39 34.78
N SER A 21 -5.79 -27.69 33.55
CA SER A 21 -6.73 -26.82 32.79
C SER A 21 -8.21 -27.26 32.78
N ILE A 22 -8.59 -28.39 33.40
CA ILE A 22 -9.98 -28.86 33.38
C ILE A 22 -10.41 -29.41 34.75
N ASN A 23 -10.91 -28.56 35.63
CA ASN A 23 -12.04 -28.91 36.51
C ASN A 23 -12.77 -27.67 37.06
N ALA A 24 -14.08 -27.82 37.30
CA ALA A 24 -15.00 -26.82 37.89
C ALA A 24 -15.32 -25.56 37.05
N ALA A 25 -16.24 -25.69 36.10
CA ALA A 25 -17.04 -24.58 35.60
C ALA A 25 -18.29 -24.33 36.47
N ASN A 26 -18.89 -23.14 36.32
CA ASN A 26 -20.21 -22.69 36.81
C ASN A 26 -20.42 -22.47 38.32
N GLN A 27 -20.63 -21.21 38.71
CA GLN A 27 -21.90 -20.76 39.34
C GLN A 27 -22.12 -19.23 39.17
N HIS A 28 -23.36 -18.80 39.42
CA HIS A 28 -23.99 -17.54 38.96
C HIS A 28 -23.57 -16.23 39.68
N THR A 29 -24.13 -15.12 39.17
CA THR A 29 -24.34 -13.77 39.75
C THR A 29 -23.30 -12.69 39.41
N SER A 30 -23.59 -11.39 39.34
CA SER A 30 -24.68 -10.55 38.78
C SER A 30 -24.45 -9.13 39.33
N ARG A 31 -24.41 -8.11 38.45
CA ARG A 31 -24.64 -6.67 38.73
C ARG A 31 -23.83 -5.91 39.83
N THR A 32 -23.18 -4.84 39.33
CA THR A 32 -23.11 -3.45 39.87
C THR A 32 -22.46 -3.11 41.23
N TRP A 33 -21.46 -2.22 41.13
CA TRP A 33 -21.19 -1.00 41.91
C TRP A 33 -21.19 -1.00 43.46
N GLU A 34 -20.03 -0.52 43.95
CA GLU A 34 -19.78 0.37 45.10
C GLU A 34 -19.33 -0.17 46.48
N GLU A 35 -18.39 0.60 47.06
CA GLU A 35 -17.81 0.60 48.43
C GLU A 35 -16.88 -0.55 48.91
N VAL A 36 -15.76 -0.30 49.65
CA VAL A 36 -14.85 0.87 49.74
C VAL A 36 -13.50 0.46 50.43
N GLU A 37 -12.39 1.11 50.04
CA GLU A 37 -11.08 1.29 50.71
C GLU A 37 -10.20 0.16 51.34
N VAL A 38 -8.92 0.56 51.52
CA VAL A 38 -7.82 0.00 52.37
C VAL A 38 -7.12 -1.30 51.92
N LYS A 39 -6.05 -1.14 51.12
CA LYS A 39 -4.75 -1.86 51.29
C LYS A 39 -3.66 -1.40 50.30
N TRP A 40 -2.94 -0.32 50.61
CA TRP A 40 -1.63 -0.04 50.00
C TRP A 40 -0.63 0.68 50.94
N PHE A 41 -0.71 0.41 52.25
CA PHE A 41 0.32 0.78 53.23
C PHE A 41 0.68 -0.45 54.09
N SER A 42 1.72 -1.18 53.67
CA SER A 42 2.45 -2.25 54.39
C SER A 42 3.25 -3.05 53.35
N LEU A 43 4.58 -3.21 53.40
CA LEU A 43 5.49 -2.99 54.53
C LEU A 43 6.90 -2.62 54.05
N VAL A 44 7.44 -1.51 54.56
CA VAL A 44 8.89 -1.35 54.68
C VAL A 44 9.38 -2.32 55.76
N SER A 45 10.22 -3.30 55.41
CA SER A 45 11.39 -3.73 56.20
C SER A 45 11.90 -5.13 55.82
N LYS A 46 13.19 -5.20 55.46
CA LYS A 46 14.18 -6.30 55.58
C LYS A 46 15.34 -6.01 54.61
N THR A 47 16.61 -5.95 55.00
CA THR A 47 17.19 -5.95 56.35
C THR A 47 18.56 -5.25 56.31
N ARG A 48 18.93 -4.56 57.40
CA ARG A 48 20.19 -3.82 57.56
C ARG A 48 21.22 -4.69 58.31
N LYS A 49 22.49 -4.76 57.83
CA LYS A 49 23.77 -4.68 58.62
C LYS A 49 24.95 -5.57 58.14
N LYS A 50 26.14 -4.93 58.05
CA LYS A 50 27.49 -5.36 58.54
C LYS A 50 28.20 -6.55 57.81
N VAL A 51 29.55 -6.65 57.74
CA VAL A 51 30.64 -5.92 58.45
C VAL A 51 32.01 -5.93 57.71
N ASN A 52 32.80 -4.85 57.93
CA ASN A 52 34.27 -4.64 57.88
C ASN A 52 35.21 -5.11 56.75
N SER A 53 36.11 -4.17 56.38
CA SER A 53 37.57 -4.36 56.38
C SER A 53 38.27 -3.12 57.02
N LYS A 54 39.60 -3.14 57.24
CA LYS A 54 40.29 -2.42 58.33
C LYS A 54 41.10 -1.15 57.94
N ARG A 55 40.97 -0.11 58.77
CA ARG A 55 42.01 0.72 59.46
C ARG A 55 43.31 1.16 58.73
N PHE A 56 43.54 2.48 58.69
CA PHE A 56 44.79 3.30 58.78
C PHE A 56 44.43 4.68 58.16
N GLU A 57 44.81 5.88 58.63
CA GLU A 57 45.60 6.37 59.78
C GLU A 57 45.13 7.81 60.16
N PHE A 58 45.55 8.37 61.31
CA PHE A 58 45.31 9.79 61.71
C PHE A 58 46.35 10.71 61.01
N ASP A 59 46.17 12.03 60.83
CA ASP A 59 46.18 13.04 61.91
C ASP A 59 45.50 14.40 61.55
N GLN A 60 45.44 15.30 62.53
CA GLN A 60 44.66 16.54 62.65
C GLN A 60 45.02 17.64 61.61
N SER A 61 44.13 18.56 61.21
CA SER A 61 43.41 19.55 62.05
C SER A 61 42.50 20.45 61.17
N GLY A 62 41.54 21.21 61.76
CA GLY A 62 41.01 22.44 61.13
C GLY A 62 39.49 22.58 60.90
N ASP A 63 38.77 22.98 61.95
CA ASP A 63 37.50 23.75 61.97
C ASP A 63 36.20 23.22 61.31
N ARG A 64 35.11 23.94 61.59
CA ARG A 64 33.70 23.48 61.60
C ARG A 64 32.93 23.64 60.28
N GLY A 65 32.02 22.70 60.03
CA GLY A 65 30.88 22.86 59.11
C GLY A 65 29.78 21.81 59.39
N PRO A 66 28.51 22.20 59.63
CA PRO A 66 27.43 21.26 59.91
C PRO A 66 26.68 20.76 58.66
N GLU A 67 26.16 19.55 58.83
CA GLU A 67 25.26 18.71 58.01
C GLU A 67 24.40 19.38 56.91
N ALA A 68 24.36 18.73 55.74
CA ALA A 68 23.47 19.05 54.63
C ALA A 68 22.22 18.16 54.60
N LEU A 69 21.06 18.79 54.35
CA LEU A 69 19.80 18.13 53.99
C LEU A 69 19.68 17.98 52.45
N PRO A 70 18.91 17.01 51.93
CA PRO A 70 18.73 16.82 50.49
C PRO A 70 17.78 17.85 49.86
N LEU A 71 18.07 18.27 48.63
CA LEU A 71 17.33 19.29 47.87
C LEU A 71 16.38 18.69 46.83
N ASP A 72 15.23 19.35 46.67
CA ASP A 72 14.19 19.05 45.66
C ASP A 72 14.55 19.54 44.24
N PRO A 73 13.95 18.95 43.18
CA PRO A 73 14.29 19.21 41.78
C PRO A 73 13.63 20.47 41.17
N THR A 74 13.67 21.61 41.87
CA THR A 74 13.03 22.88 41.42
C THR A 74 14.00 23.89 40.79
N TRP A 75 15.29 23.55 40.63
CA TRP A 75 16.37 24.53 40.40
C TRP A 75 16.95 24.64 38.98
N ILE A 76 16.41 23.95 37.97
CA ILE A 76 16.97 23.96 36.60
C ILE A 76 16.30 24.99 35.67
N SER A 77 15.08 25.44 35.95
CA SER A 77 14.36 26.39 35.07
C SER A 77 14.87 27.84 35.11
N SER A 78 15.57 28.25 36.17
CA SER A 78 16.00 29.64 36.35
C SER A 78 17.20 30.07 35.48
N ILE A 79 17.94 29.13 34.87
CA ILE A 79 19.19 29.43 34.17
C ILE A 79 18.95 29.74 32.68
N ILE A 80 17.98 29.08 32.03
CA ILE A 80 17.63 29.34 30.63
C ILE A 80 16.95 30.71 30.46
N TYR A 81 16.16 31.13 31.45
CA TYR A 81 15.45 32.43 31.42
C TYR A 81 16.41 33.64 31.53
N HIS A 82 17.63 33.44 32.05
CA HIS A 82 18.61 34.52 32.23
C HIS A 82 19.60 34.71 31.08
N SER A 83 19.87 33.69 30.23
CA SER A 83 20.83 33.86 29.12
C SER A 83 20.28 34.68 27.96
N ILE A 84 19.00 34.50 27.61
CA ILE A 84 18.36 35.19 26.47
C ILE A 84 18.25 36.71 26.70
N ILE A 85 18.06 37.14 27.95
CA ILE A 85 17.97 38.57 28.31
C ILE A 85 19.36 39.24 28.32
N GLN A 86 20.45 38.47 28.36
CA GLN A 86 21.80 39.02 28.46
C GLN A 86 22.41 39.38 27.09
N GLU A 87 22.19 38.56 26.05
CA GLU A 87 22.70 38.86 24.69
C GLU A 87 22.05 40.09 24.04
N MET A 88 20.76 40.36 24.32
CA MET A 88 20.08 41.54 23.75
C MET A 88 20.47 42.88 24.41
N ARG A 89 21.27 42.87 25.49
CA ARG A 89 21.70 44.10 26.20
C ARG A 89 23.01 44.71 25.69
N GLU A 90 23.83 43.99 24.93
CA GLU A 90 25.13 44.50 24.47
C GLU A 90 25.07 45.17 23.08
N HIS A 91 24.02 44.96 22.28
CA HIS A 91 23.91 45.55 20.94
C HIS A 91 23.26 46.95 20.86
N ARG A 92 22.84 47.55 21.99
CA ARG A 92 22.17 48.87 22.01
C ARG A 92 22.98 49.97 22.72
N SER A 93 24.28 50.07 22.42
CA SER A 93 25.11 51.20 22.84
C SER A 93 26.11 51.69 21.78
N ASN A 94 25.63 52.21 20.64
CA ASN A 94 26.27 53.31 19.92
C ASN A 94 25.46 53.77 18.69
N THR A 95 24.79 54.92 18.78
CA THR A 95 25.00 56.12 17.94
C THR A 95 23.85 57.10 18.09
N SER A 96 24.18 58.35 18.42
CA SER A 96 23.24 59.46 18.53
C SER A 96 23.62 60.57 17.56
N ARG A 97 22.69 61.10 16.74
CA ARG A 97 22.54 62.53 16.32
C ARG A 97 21.47 62.70 15.21
N PRO A 98 20.95 63.92 14.92
CA PRO A 98 19.50 64.09 15.07
C PRO A 98 18.73 64.74 13.90
N SER A 99 17.40 64.71 14.05
CA SER A 99 16.43 65.75 13.68
C SER A 99 15.97 65.91 12.22
N ARG A 100 14.63 65.93 12.05
CA ARG A 100 13.92 67.04 11.39
C ARG A 100 12.43 67.09 11.79
N ARG A 101 12.01 68.15 12.47
CA ARG A 101 10.59 68.47 12.74
C ARG A 101 9.87 68.89 11.44
N LYS A 102 8.62 68.44 11.24
CA LYS A 102 7.62 69.18 10.45
C LYS A 102 6.22 69.13 11.11
N ARG A 103 5.87 70.28 11.70
CA ARG A 103 4.56 70.88 12.05
C ARG A 103 3.33 70.01 12.32
N LEU A 104 2.77 70.30 13.50
CA LEU A 104 1.38 70.11 13.93
C LEU A 104 0.33 70.50 12.85
N LYS A 105 -0.77 69.75 12.83
CA LYS A 105 -2.14 70.23 12.57
C LYS A 105 -3.07 69.65 13.66
N GLU A 106 -4.18 70.35 13.90
CA GLU A 106 -5.01 70.19 15.10
C GLU A 106 -6.02 69.03 15.06
N ASN A 107 -6.25 68.46 16.25
CA ASN A 107 -7.52 67.92 16.77
C ASN A 107 -8.44 67.11 15.85
N GLN A 108 -8.09 65.85 15.65
CA GLN A 108 -9.01 64.71 15.82
C GLN A 108 -8.29 63.66 16.69
N PRO A 109 -9.01 62.82 17.46
CA PRO A 109 -8.37 61.73 18.18
C PRO A 109 -7.79 60.74 17.17
N GLN A 110 -6.46 60.72 17.03
CA GLN A 110 -5.79 59.65 16.31
C GLN A 110 -6.04 58.35 17.08
N GLN A 111 -6.90 57.49 16.52
CA GLN A 111 -6.81 56.06 16.80
C GLN A 111 -5.35 55.66 16.50
N LEU A 112 -4.70 54.96 17.44
CA LEU A 112 -3.46 54.27 17.08
C LEU A 112 -3.79 53.27 15.96
N GLU A 113 -2.88 53.08 15.03
CA GLU A 113 -3.01 52.01 14.04
C GLU A 113 -3.03 50.66 14.78
N ASP A 114 -4.20 50.01 14.81
CA ASP A 114 -4.39 48.69 15.38
C ASP A 114 -3.44 47.69 14.71
N GLY A 115 -2.40 47.30 15.44
CA GLY A 115 -1.32 46.45 14.92
C GLY A 115 0.00 46.59 15.68
N VAL A 116 0.31 47.77 16.24
CA VAL A 116 1.57 47.99 16.99
C VAL A 116 1.53 47.32 18.36
N MET A 117 2.57 46.55 18.71
CA MET A 117 2.72 46.00 20.06
C MET A 117 2.99 47.14 21.06
N THR A 118 2.21 47.24 22.12
CA THR A 118 2.35 48.29 23.14
C THR A 118 2.24 47.71 24.54
N ASN A 119 2.98 48.27 25.50
CA ASN A 119 2.82 47.96 26.92
C ASN A 119 1.84 48.92 27.64
N GLN A 120 1.11 49.74 26.87
CA GLN A 120 0.25 50.81 27.38
C GLN A 120 -1.25 50.55 27.18
N SER A 121 -1.64 49.51 26.45
CA SER A 121 -3.02 49.11 26.21
C SER A 121 -3.48 48.10 27.26
N TRP A 122 -4.39 48.51 28.16
CA TRP A 122 -5.02 47.63 29.17
C TRP A 122 -6.25 48.26 29.82
N ALA A 123 -7.08 47.42 30.45
CA ALA A 123 -8.17 47.84 31.33
C ALA A 123 -8.09 47.11 32.67
N GLN A 124 -8.22 47.82 33.80
CA GLN A 124 -8.16 47.26 35.16
C GLN A 124 -9.45 47.52 35.93
N SER A 125 -9.93 46.54 36.69
CA SER A 125 -11.09 46.69 37.57
C SER A 125 -10.81 47.70 38.68
N SER A 126 -11.71 48.65 38.91
CA SER A 126 -11.59 49.57 40.07
C SER A 126 -11.94 48.92 41.41
N VAL A 127 -12.57 47.74 41.36
CA VAL A 127 -12.97 46.93 42.52
C VAL A 127 -12.01 45.76 42.67
N THR A 128 -11.51 45.53 43.89
CA THR A 128 -10.84 44.30 44.30
C THR A 128 -11.88 43.25 44.71
N THR A 129 -11.66 41.99 44.33
CA THR A 129 -12.49 40.87 44.79
C THR A 129 -11.72 40.02 45.79
N THR A 130 -12.39 39.56 46.84
CA THR A 130 -11.97 38.42 47.67
C THR A 130 -12.70 37.18 47.14
N PRO A 131 -12.13 36.44 46.16
CA PRO A 131 -12.84 35.30 45.60
C PRO A 131 -13.04 34.23 46.68
N SER A 132 -14.27 33.73 46.80
CA SER A 132 -14.55 32.52 47.60
C SER A 132 -13.68 31.37 47.11
N PRO A 133 -13.39 30.34 47.94
CA PRO A 133 -12.46 29.26 47.61
C PRO A 133 -12.66 28.67 46.20
N SER A 134 -13.89 28.62 45.71
CA SER A 134 -14.19 28.28 44.31
C SER A 134 -14.59 29.53 43.53
N ALA A 135 -14.01 29.75 42.35
CA ALA A 135 -14.36 30.89 41.49
C ALA A 135 -14.42 30.52 40.01
N SER A 136 -15.06 31.38 39.21
CA SER A 136 -15.09 31.26 37.75
C SER A 136 -14.85 32.62 37.11
N ALA A 137 -14.18 32.67 35.97
CA ALA A 137 -14.03 33.84 35.13
C ALA A 137 -14.42 33.47 33.69
N CYS A 138 -15.34 34.22 33.09
CA CYS A 138 -15.80 34.05 31.72
C CYS A 138 -15.73 35.38 30.98
N ILE A 139 -15.22 35.35 29.75
CA ILE A 139 -15.03 36.52 28.90
C ILE A 139 -15.33 36.12 27.45
N ARG A 140 -16.01 37.00 26.70
CA ARG A 140 -16.02 36.93 25.24
C ARG A 140 -14.91 37.80 24.66
N PHE A 141 -14.18 37.26 23.69
CA PHE A 141 -13.08 37.94 23.04
C PHE A 141 -13.16 37.81 21.51
N LYS A 142 -12.64 38.82 20.81
CA LYS A 142 -12.46 38.83 19.36
C LYS A 142 -11.04 39.32 19.06
N VAL A 143 -10.18 38.41 18.63
CA VAL A 143 -8.76 38.70 18.34
C VAL A 143 -8.66 39.41 17.00
N PHE A 144 -7.88 40.49 16.94
CA PHE A 144 -7.47 41.11 15.68
C PHE A 144 -6.12 40.55 15.23
N PHE A 145 -5.16 40.47 16.17
CA PHE A 145 -3.84 39.89 15.95
C PHE A 145 -3.39 39.11 17.19
N PHE A 146 -2.80 37.95 16.97
CA PHE A 146 -2.07 37.22 18.01
C PHE A 146 -0.73 37.90 18.30
N ARG A 147 -0.18 37.57 19.47
CA ARG A 147 1.14 37.94 19.99
C ARG A 147 1.83 36.69 20.52
N PRO A 148 3.15 36.71 20.79
CA PRO A 148 3.87 35.54 21.33
C PRO A 148 3.29 35.02 22.64
N LEU A 149 2.58 35.87 23.39
CA LEU A 149 1.88 35.55 24.63
C LEU A 149 0.57 36.37 24.68
N THR A 150 -0.52 35.88 24.08
CA THR A 150 -1.77 36.66 23.98
C THR A 150 -2.61 36.52 25.27
N HIS A 151 -2.50 37.48 26.19
CA HIS A 151 -3.21 37.48 27.47
C HIS A 151 -4.62 38.10 27.33
N VAL A 152 -5.68 37.28 27.44
CA VAL A 152 -7.07 37.78 27.49
C VAL A 152 -7.33 38.46 28.84
N PHE A 153 -6.98 37.78 29.93
CA PHE A 153 -7.14 38.30 31.28
C PHE A 153 -6.07 37.80 32.26
N SER A 154 -5.86 38.58 33.31
CA SER A 154 -4.95 38.32 34.41
C SER A 154 -5.61 38.74 35.72
N LEU A 155 -5.85 37.78 36.61
CA LEU A 155 -6.40 38.01 37.95
C LEU A 155 -5.26 37.83 38.96
N THR A 156 -4.76 38.93 39.53
CA THR A 156 -3.57 38.93 40.39
C THR A 156 -3.81 39.59 41.74
N SER A 157 -3.08 39.11 42.75
CA SER A 157 -3.25 39.43 44.17
C SER A 157 -1.98 40.06 44.74
N LYS A 158 -2.13 41.00 45.68
CA LYS A 158 -1.04 41.84 46.22
C LYS A 158 0.10 41.10 46.91
N GLU A 159 -0.19 40.01 47.64
CA GLU A 159 0.73 39.50 48.65
C GLU A 159 1.64 38.33 48.22
N GLU A 160 1.34 37.60 47.13
CA GLU A 160 2.17 36.49 46.62
C GLU A 160 1.98 36.31 45.10
N SER A 161 2.85 35.52 44.45
CA SER A 161 2.81 35.11 43.03
C SER A 161 1.66 34.15 42.68
N ARG A 162 0.46 34.43 43.22
CA ARG A 162 -0.77 33.68 43.00
C ARG A 162 -1.62 34.44 41.99
N GLU A 163 -1.78 33.82 40.83
CA GLU A 163 -2.42 34.40 39.65
C GLU A 163 -3.40 33.39 39.02
N ILE A 164 -4.49 33.88 38.42
CA ILE A 164 -5.25 33.14 37.39
C ILE A 164 -5.16 33.94 36.10
N ASN A 165 -4.49 33.40 35.09
CA ASN A 165 -4.38 34.05 33.79
C ASN A 165 -5.00 33.18 32.70
N GLY A 166 -5.75 33.83 31.81
CA GLY A 166 -6.26 33.23 30.59
C GLY A 166 -5.44 33.71 29.41
N GLU A 167 -4.57 32.86 28.89
CA GLU A 167 -3.89 33.08 27.61
C GLU A 167 -4.50 32.23 26.49
N ILE A 168 -4.43 32.74 25.27
CA ILE A 168 -4.93 32.08 24.06
C ILE A 168 -3.84 32.05 22.98
N PHE A 169 -3.85 31.01 22.18
CA PHE A 169 -3.02 30.81 21.00
C PHE A 169 -3.89 30.24 19.89
N VAL A 170 -3.37 30.15 18.68
CA VAL A 170 -4.14 29.70 17.52
C VAL A 170 -4.66 28.26 17.71
N ASP A 171 -3.84 27.31 18.16
CA ASP A 171 -4.23 25.88 18.28
C ASP A 171 -4.41 25.38 19.71
N TYR A 172 -4.27 26.25 20.71
CA TYR A 172 -4.43 25.87 22.12
C TYR A 172 -4.79 27.06 23.01
N VAL A 173 -5.45 26.77 24.13
CA VAL A 173 -5.61 27.72 25.24
C VAL A 173 -4.63 27.36 26.35
N ARG A 174 -4.12 28.37 27.05
CA ARG A 174 -3.13 28.20 28.12
C ARG A 174 -3.62 28.82 29.43
N PRO A 175 -4.45 28.09 30.23
CA PRO A 175 -4.73 28.48 31.60
C PRO A 175 -3.46 28.47 32.44
N ILE A 176 -3.25 29.55 33.20
CA ILE A 176 -2.21 29.66 34.21
C ILE A 176 -2.88 29.81 35.57
N VAL A 177 -2.52 28.96 36.54
CA VAL A 177 -3.02 29.05 37.92
C VAL A 177 -1.86 28.87 38.89
N SER A 178 -1.60 29.90 39.70
CA SER A 178 -0.50 29.96 40.68
C SER A 178 0.86 29.57 40.05
N ALA A 179 1.27 30.33 39.02
CA ALA A 179 2.51 30.17 38.25
C ALA A 179 2.74 28.81 37.55
N ALA A 180 1.74 27.91 37.51
CA ALA A 180 1.78 26.75 36.62
C ALA A 180 0.86 26.98 35.42
N PHE A 181 1.40 26.76 34.23
CA PHE A 181 0.70 26.85 32.95
C PHE A 181 0.44 25.45 32.39
N TYR A 182 -0.69 25.28 31.71
CA TYR A 182 -1.08 24.02 31.07
C TYR A 182 -1.49 24.29 29.63
N PHE A 183 -0.96 23.50 28.68
CA PHE A 183 -1.32 23.61 27.27
C PHE A 183 -2.51 22.70 27.00
N LEU A 184 -3.65 23.28 26.61
CA LEU A 184 -4.87 22.57 26.26
C LEU A 184 -5.16 22.80 24.77
N GLY A 185 -4.81 21.80 23.94
CA GLY A 185 -5.08 21.84 22.50
C GLY A 185 -6.57 21.86 22.19
N ILE A 186 -6.97 22.63 21.18
CA ILE A 186 -8.36 22.79 20.76
C ILE A 186 -8.61 22.09 19.42
N SER A 187 -9.84 21.60 19.19
CA SER A 187 -10.16 20.77 18.01
C SER A 187 -10.23 21.53 16.69
N GLN A 188 -10.40 22.86 16.74
CA GLN A 188 -10.39 23.76 15.59
C GLN A 188 -9.59 25.00 15.98
N PRO A 189 -8.60 25.44 15.17
CA PRO A 189 -7.82 26.62 15.51
C PRO A 189 -8.66 27.90 15.56
N LEU A 190 -8.29 28.82 16.46
CA LEU A 190 -8.91 30.14 16.58
C LEU A 190 -8.65 30.98 15.33
N GLN A 191 -9.73 31.53 14.78
CA GLN A 191 -9.72 32.47 13.66
C GLN A 191 -9.69 33.92 14.14
N VAL A 192 -8.96 34.81 13.46
CA VAL A 192 -9.05 36.26 13.74
C VAL A 192 -10.41 36.84 13.32
N LEU A 193 -10.77 37.98 13.90
CA LEU A 193 -12.02 38.73 13.66
C LEU A 193 -13.32 37.99 14.05
N THR A 194 -13.21 36.81 14.67
CA THR A 194 -14.33 35.98 15.14
C THR A 194 -14.50 36.12 16.66
N TRP A 195 -15.75 36.08 17.14
CA TRP A 195 -16.07 36.10 18.57
C TRP A 195 -16.00 34.70 19.17
N TYR A 196 -15.27 34.56 20.28
CA TYR A 196 -15.16 33.33 21.08
C TYR A 196 -15.56 33.59 22.52
N HIS A 197 -16.06 32.57 23.21
CA HIS A 197 -16.37 32.60 24.63
C HIS A 197 -15.41 31.68 25.41
N TYR A 198 -14.63 32.24 26.33
CA TYR A 198 -13.64 31.50 27.11
C TYR A 198 -13.91 31.62 28.61
N CYS A 199 -14.03 30.47 29.27
CA CYS A 199 -14.26 30.38 30.70
C CYS A 199 -13.19 29.51 31.39
N LEU A 200 -12.64 30.01 32.48
CA LEU A 200 -11.89 29.22 33.45
C LEU A 200 -12.73 29.09 34.73
N THR A 201 -13.00 27.86 35.13
CA THR A 201 -13.69 27.53 36.39
C THR A 201 -12.73 26.81 37.32
N TYR A 202 -12.74 27.16 38.60
CA TYR A 202 -12.00 26.46 39.64
C TYR A 202 -12.95 25.95 40.72
N ASN A 203 -12.72 24.71 41.15
CA ASN A 203 -13.39 24.08 42.27
C ASN A 203 -12.36 23.68 43.32
N HIS A 204 -12.40 24.34 44.48
CA HIS A 204 -11.51 24.06 45.61
C HIS A 204 -11.74 22.68 46.23
N THR A 205 -13.00 22.24 46.34
CA THR A 205 -13.32 20.98 47.03
C THR A 205 -12.85 19.76 46.23
N ALA A 206 -12.85 19.88 44.90
CA ALA A 206 -12.30 18.88 43.98
C ALA A 206 -10.83 19.13 43.60
N ALA A 207 -10.26 20.28 43.98
CA ALA A 207 -8.95 20.77 43.52
C ALA A 207 -8.81 20.74 41.98
N GLN A 208 -9.86 21.13 41.25
CA GLN A 208 -9.95 21.03 39.78
C GLN A 208 -10.12 22.41 39.13
N ILE A 209 -9.32 22.66 38.09
CA ILE A 209 -9.50 23.76 37.14
C ILE A 209 -10.08 23.16 35.87
N SER A 210 -11.18 23.72 35.33
CA SER A 210 -11.72 23.32 34.02
C SER A 210 -11.73 24.52 33.09
N ALA A 211 -11.22 24.33 31.87
CA ALA A 211 -11.18 25.35 30.83
C ALA A 211 -12.20 25.02 29.74
N TYR A 212 -13.02 26.00 29.37
CA TYR A 212 -14.05 25.87 28.34
C TYR A 212 -13.83 26.92 27.25
N LEU A 213 -13.99 26.51 26.00
CA LEU A 213 -14.01 27.38 24.83
C LEU A 213 -15.32 27.11 24.06
N ASP A 214 -16.07 28.16 23.76
CA ASP A 214 -17.41 28.13 23.14
C ASP A 214 -18.40 27.16 23.80
N GLY A 215 -18.27 27.01 25.13
CA GLY A 215 -19.10 26.11 25.93
C GLY A 215 -18.57 24.68 26.03
N TYR A 216 -17.64 24.29 25.17
CA TYR A 216 -17.03 22.96 25.16
C TYR A 216 -15.83 22.88 26.10
N LEU A 217 -15.81 21.85 26.94
CA LEU A 217 -14.72 21.56 27.87
C LEU A 217 -13.47 21.12 27.11
N GLN A 218 -12.39 21.91 27.18
CA GLN A 218 -11.11 21.61 26.53
C GLN A 218 -10.20 20.74 27.42
N GLY A 219 -10.35 20.85 28.74
CA GLY A 219 -9.59 20.01 29.68
C GLY A 219 -9.87 20.31 31.14
N VAL A 220 -9.55 19.32 31.99
CA VAL A 220 -9.62 19.41 33.46
C VAL A 220 -8.22 19.17 34.03
N ILE A 221 -7.79 20.05 34.94
CA ILE A 221 -6.48 20.05 35.56
C ILE A 221 -6.66 19.89 37.07
N SER A 222 -6.16 18.80 37.63
CA SER A 222 -6.18 18.57 39.08
C SER A 222 -4.95 19.20 39.74
N ARG A 223 -5.14 20.31 40.47
CA ARG A 223 -4.08 20.98 41.25
C ARG A 223 -4.62 21.50 42.58
N ASN A 224 -4.12 20.93 43.68
CA ASN A 224 -4.41 21.44 45.03
C ASN A 224 -3.56 22.68 45.31
N THR A 225 -4.18 23.85 45.28
CA THR A 225 -3.58 25.13 45.64
C THR A 225 -3.84 25.40 47.13
N SER A 226 -2.82 25.22 47.96
CA SER A 226 -2.95 25.11 49.42
C SER A 226 -3.46 26.36 50.16
N ARG A 227 -3.58 27.51 49.48
CA ARG A 227 -4.25 28.73 49.96
C ARG A 227 -4.85 29.51 48.79
N TRP A 228 -6.17 29.61 48.75
CA TRP A 228 -6.89 30.48 47.81
C TRP A 228 -6.71 31.98 48.15
N PHE A 229 -7.07 32.87 47.22
CA PHE A 229 -6.56 34.26 47.16
C PHE A 229 -7.00 35.18 48.31
N ALA A 230 -6.13 36.15 48.64
CA ALA A 230 -6.52 37.43 49.22
C ALA A 230 -6.95 38.41 48.10
N GLU A 231 -7.25 39.68 48.43
CA GLU A 231 -7.75 40.68 47.47
C GLU A 231 -7.04 40.67 46.11
N ALA A 232 -7.80 40.37 45.05
CA ALA A 232 -7.32 40.29 43.68
C ALA A 232 -7.94 41.37 42.78
N THR A 233 -7.15 41.86 41.83
CA THR A 233 -7.61 42.79 40.77
C THR A 233 -7.65 42.05 39.43
N LEU A 234 -8.62 42.41 38.57
CA LEU A 234 -8.72 41.89 37.21
C LEU A 234 -8.11 42.90 36.24
N VAL A 235 -7.10 42.47 35.50
CA VAL A 235 -6.51 43.19 34.38
C VAL A 235 -6.88 42.46 33.09
N LEU A 236 -7.37 43.22 32.12
CA LEU A 236 -7.72 42.76 30.78
C LEU A 236 -6.66 43.23 29.78
N GLY A 237 -6.29 42.34 28.87
CA GLY A 237 -5.40 42.62 27.75
C GLY A 237 -3.91 42.76 28.06
N GLN A 238 -3.50 42.56 29.31
CA GLN A 238 -2.10 42.58 29.76
C GLN A 238 -1.86 41.58 30.89
N TYR A 239 -0.58 41.23 31.06
CA TYR A 239 -0.09 40.53 32.25
C TYR A 239 0.36 41.53 33.32
N SER A 240 -0.14 41.42 34.56
CA SER A 240 0.19 42.37 35.64
C SER A 240 0.63 41.69 36.93
N LEU A 241 1.93 41.77 37.24
CA LEU A 241 2.44 41.53 38.59
C LEU A 241 2.57 42.86 39.33
N GLU A 242 1.73 43.07 40.34
CA GLU A 242 1.65 44.31 41.12
C GLU A 242 2.98 44.68 41.81
N TYR A 243 3.83 43.67 42.10
CA TYR A 243 5.18 43.86 42.65
C TYR A 243 6.24 44.32 41.63
N LEU A 244 6.02 44.12 40.33
CA LEU A 244 7.00 44.46 39.27
C LEU A 244 6.60 45.66 38.40
N SER A 245 5.31 45.99 38.30
CA SER A 245 4.78 47.10 37.48
C SER A 245 5.21 47.08 36.00
N SER A 246 5.63 45.91 35.49
CA SER A 246 6.28 45.77 34.19
C SER A 246 5.34 45.13 33.15
N TYR A 247 4.51 45.95 32.52
CA TYR A 247 3.81 45.58 31.29
C TYR A 247 4.83 45.39 30.15
N THR A 248 4.62 44.37 29.31
CA THR A 248 5.51 44.07 28.18
C THR A 248 4.75 44.03 26.86
N GLU A 249 5.37 44.58 25.80
CA GLU A 249 4.76 44.73 24.47
C GLU A 249 4.29 43.39 23.90
N GLN A 250 5.10 42.33 24.08
CA GLN A 250 4.83 40.95 23.65
C GLN A 250 3.67 40.26 24.37
N ARG A 251 3.16 40.82 25.48
CA ARG A 251 2.06 40.28 26.30
C ARG A 251 0.74 41.03 26.14
N SER A 252 0.68 41.97 25.19
CA SER A 252 -0.54 42.72 24.87
C SER A 252 -1.60 41.84 24.20
N PHE A 253 -2.87 42.13 24.45
CA PHE A 253 -3.99 41.68 23.64
C PHE A 253 -4.28 42.70 22.55
N SER A 254 -4.56 42.23 21.33
CA SER A 254 -5.04 43.08 20.23
C SER A 254 -6.38 42.54 19.75
N GLY A 255 -7.46 43.28 20.05
CA GLY A 255 -8.82 42.83 19.81
C GLY A 255 -9.85 43.52 20.69
N GLN A 256 -11.08 43.00 20.65
CA GLN A 256 -12.20 43.46 21.48
C GLN A 256 -12.54 42.43 22.57
N LEU A 257 -13.02 42.91 23.72
CA LEU A 257 -13.48 42.09 24.85
C LEU A 257 -14.87 42.56 25.27
N THR A 258 -15.75 41.62 25.61
CA THR A 258 -17.12 41.88 26.07
C THR A 258 -17.58 40.75 26.99
N HIS A 259 -18.75 40.91 27.63
CA HIS A 259 -19.34 39.89 28.51
C HIS A 259 -18.31 39.37 29.53
N VAL A 260 -17.72 40.29 30.30
CA VAL A 260 -16.70 40.00 31.30
C VAL A 260 -17.39 39.75 32.64
N GLY A 261 -17.26 38.55 33.18
CA GLY A 261 -17.81 38.18 34.47
C GLY A 261 -16.84 37.34 35.31
N VAL A 262 -16.80 37.63 36.61
CA VAL A 262 -16.13 36.82 37.63
C VAL A 262 -17.13 36.48 38.73
N TRP A 263 -17.23 35.20 39.10
CA TRP A 263 -18.11 34.70 40.15
C TRP A 263 -17.33 34.07 41.29
N GLY A 264 -17.80 34.28 42.52
CA GLY A 264 -17.31 33.62 43.73
C GLY A 264 -17.83 32.19 43.90
N ARG A 265 -18.08 31.47 42.79
CA ARG A 265 -18.46 30.05 42.75
C ARG A 265 -17.95 29.38 41.48
N THR A 266 -17.92 28.05 41.47
CA THR A 266 -17.77 27.29 40.22
C THR A 266 -19.07 27.38 39.41
N LEU A 267 -18.99 27.75 38.14
CA LEU A 267 -20.07 27.60 37.18
C LEU A 267 -20.14 26.16 36.67
N THR A 268 -21.34 25.66 36.44
CA THR A 268 -21.56 24.34 35.82
C THR A 268 -21.30 24.39 34.32
N GLY A 269 -20.91 23.25 33.72
CA GLY A 269 -20.71 23.17 32.26
C GLY A 269 -21.97 23.56 31.47
N SER A 270 -23.17 23.32 32.00
CA SER A 270 -24.44 23.76 31.40
C SER A 270 -24.64 25.28 31.44
N GLU A 271 -24.26 25.95 32.53
CA GLU A 271 -24.29 27.43 32.59
C GLU A 271 -23.30 28.02 31.58
N VAL A 272 -22.08 27.49 31.53
CA VAL A 272 -21.03 27.93 30.61
C VAL A 272 -21.42 27.70 29.14
N ALA A 273 -22.06 26.57 28.82
CA ALA A 273 -22.57 26.30 27.49
C ALA A 273 -23.72 27.25 27.11
N GLN A 274 -24.66 27.53 28.02
CA GLN A 274 -25.73 28.50 27.78
C GLN A 274 -25.18 29.92 27.55
N MET A 275 -24.17 30.34 28.30
CA MET A 275 -23.49 31.63 28.12
C MET A 275 -22.70 31.69 26.80
N ALA A 276 -22.19 30.56 26.31
CA ALA A 276 -21.54 30.48 24.99
C ALA A 276 -22.54 30.54 23.83
N ASP A 277 -23.70 29.91 23.98
CA ASP A 277 -24.75 29.83 22.94
C ASP A 277 -25.69 31.04 22.92
N CYS A 278 -25.22 32.20 23.42
CA CYS A 278 -26.00 33.44 23.51
C CYS A 278 -27.34 33.32 24.25
N GLY A 279 -27.41 32.39 25.21
CA GLY A 279 -28.34 32.51 26.31
C GLY A 279 -27.97 33.65 27.26
N PRO A 280 -28.77 33.87 28.32
CA PRO A 280 -28.57 34.97 29.25
C PRO A 280 -27.19 34.88 29.92
N PHE A 281 -26.39 35.94 29.78
CA PHE A 281 -25.13 36.10 30.49
C PHE A 281 -25.42 36.79 31.85
N PRO A 282 -25.41 36.06 32.98
CA PRO A 282 -25.63 36.69 34.28
C PRO A 282 -24.47 37.64 34.60
N PRO A 283 -24.70 38.78 35.29
CA PRO A 283 -23.59 39.60 35.75
C PRO A 283 -22.70 38.83 36.74
N GLY A 284 -21.41 39.13 36.75
CA GLY A 284 -20.45 38.51 37.66
C GLY A 284 -20.68 38.95 39.10
N THR A 285 -20.78 38.00 40.04
CA THR A 285 -21.03 38.33 41.46
C THR A 285 -19.86 39.05 42.13
N SER A 286 -18.65 38.91 41.58
CA SER A 286 -17.42 39.52 42.09
C SER A 286 -17.01 40.73 41.25
N ILE A 287 -16.87 40.53 39.94
CA ILE A 287 -16.53 41.59 38.97
C ILE A 287 -17.43 41.38 37.76
N SER A 288 -18.00 42.47 37.23
CA SER A 288 -18.86 42.46 36.06
C SER A 288 -18.54 43.66 35.16
N LEU A 289 -18.79 43.55 33.85
CA LEU A 289 -18.40 44.56 32.87
C LEU A 289 -19.00 45.96 33.16
N GLU A 290 -20.19 46.02 33.75
CA GLU A 290 -20.94 47.25 34.07
C GLU A 290 -20.33 48.07 35.22
N GLN A 291 -19.30 47.55 35.90
CA GLN A 291 -18.57 48.27 36.95
C GLN A 291 -17.64 49.34 36.37
N LYS A 292 -17.06 50.19 37.22
CA LYS A 292 -16.12 51.22 36.77
C LYS A 292 -14.74 50.62 36.48
N TRP A 293 -14.17 50.96 35.32
CA TRP A 293 -12.84 50.52 34.88
C TRP A 293 -11.83 51.66 34.84
N ILE A 294 -10.56 51.32 35.06
CA ILE A 294 -9.39 52.18 34.80
C ILE A 294 -8.84 51.76 33.44
N LEU A 295 -8.86 52.65 32.46
CA LEU A 295 -8.39 52.39 31.10
C LEU A 295 -7.06 53.08 30.85
N ASN A 296 -6.16 52.40 30.15
CA ASN A 296 -4.98 53.00 29.54
C ASN A 296 -4.90 52.56 28.07
N ASN A 297 -4.78 53.52 27.17
CA ASN A 297 -4.79 53.33 25.71
C ASN A 297 -5.85 52.31 25.20
N ALA A 298 -7.04 52.36 25.79
CA ALA A 298 -8.19 51.52 25.51
C ALA A 298 -9.48 52.35 25.65
N SER A 299 -10.54 51.99 24.95
CA SER A 299 -11.83 52.70 24.95
C SER A 299 -13.02 51.73 24.95
N PHE A 300 -14.16 52.19 25.47
CA PHE A 300 -15.43 51.48 25.31
C PHE A 300 -16.04 51.79 23.94
N VAL A 301 -16.67 50.78 23.34
CA VAL A 301 -17.40 50.86 22.07
C VAL A 301 -18.70 50.09 22.25
N ASP A 302 -19.84 50.73 21.96
CA ASP A 302 -21.14 50.07 21.98
C ASP A 302 -21.31 49.19 20.73
N LEU A 303 -21.68 47.92 20.94
CA LEU A 303 -21.88 46.93 19.87
C LEU A 303 -23.26 46.26 20.03
N PRO A 304 -24.00 46.00 18.93
CA PRO A 304 -25.24 45.24 19.00
C PRO A 304 -25.00 43.81 19.50
N GLU A 305 -25.83 43.33 20.42
CA GLU A 305 -25.72 41.97 20.96
C GLU A 305 -25.78 40.90 19.86
N ALA A 306 -26.57 41.13 18.81
CA ALA A 306 -26.63 40.29 17.62
C ALA A 306 -25.27 40.08 16.96
N GLU A 307 -24.40 41.10 16.90
CA GLU A 307 -23.06 41.00 16.27
C GLU A 307 -22.05 40.24 17.14
N VAL A 308 -22.27 40.18 18.46
CA VAL A 308 -21.49 39.33 19.38
C VAL A 308 -21.94 37.86 19.28
N CYS A 309 -23.18 37.63 18.82
CA CYS A 309 -23.85 36.33 18.82
C CYS A 309 -23.98 35.66 17.46
N GLU A 310 -23.58 36.34 16.39
CA GLU A 310 -23.66 35.83 15.03
C GLU A 310 -22.56 34.78 14.78
N LYS A 311 -22.88 33.51 15.03
CA LYS A 311 -21.99 32.35 14.77
C LYS A 311 -21.73 32.10 13.27
N LYS A 312 -22.44 32.79 12.37
CA LYS A 312 -22.18 32.74 10.94
C LYS A 312 -21.22 33.86 10.58
N THR A 313 -20.12 33.52 9.90
CA THR A 313 -19.23 34.54 9.34
C THR A 313 -20.01 35.33 8.29
N LYS A 314 -19.95 36.66 8.37
CA LYS A 314 -20.65 37.54 7.42
C LYS A 314 -20.10 37.29 6.02
N SER A 315 -20.97 37.08 5.04
CA SER A 315 -20.57 37.00 3.64
C SER A 315 -19.83 38.28 3.24
N SER A 316 -18.70 38.14 2.58
CA SER A 316 -17.79 39.24 2.29
C SER A 316 -17.61 39.42 0.79
N TYR A 317 -17.26 40.64 0.39
CA TYR A 317 -17.00 41.00 -0.98
C TYR A 317 -15.58 41.55 -1.12
N ILE A 318 -14.81 40.99 -2.06
CA ILE A 318 -13.45 41.44 -2.39
C ILE A 318 -13.50 42.21 -3.70
N LYS A 319 -13.14 43.49 -3.67
CA LYS A 319 -13.00 44.31 -4.87
C LYS A 319 -11.63 44.08 -5.51
N PHE A 320 -11.62 43.87 -6.83
CA PHE A 320 -10.42 43.79 -7.65
C PHE A 320 -10.40 44.91 -8.71
N MET A 321 -9.19 45.24 -9.16
CA MET A 321 -8.94 46.18 -10.25
C MET A 321 -9.50 45.68 -11.60
N ALA A 322 -9.61 46.58 -12.58
CA ALA A 322 -10.25 46.26 -13.85
C ALA A 322 -9.46 45.26 -14.71
N MET A 323 -10.09 44.14 -15.10
CA MET A 323 -9.48 43.06 -15.88
C MET A 323 -10.51 42.35 -16.80
N PRO A 324 -10.09 41.50 -17.75
CA PRO A 324 -11.00 40.72 -18.58
C PRO A 324 -11.85 39.73 -17.75
N TYR A 325 -13.01 39.32 -18.27
CA TYR A 325 -13.96 38.46 -17.55
C TYR A 325 -13.32 37.17 -17.01
N GLU A 326 -12.53 36.50 -17.85
CA GLU A 326 -11.92 35.22 -17.46
C GLU A 326 -10.85 35.41 -16.38
N ALA A 327 -10.06 36.48 -16.45
CA ALA A 327 -9.11 36.83 -15.39
C ALA A 327 -9.82 37.16 -14.07
N ALA A 328 -10.99 37.79 -14.14
CA ALA A 328 -11.83 38.10 -12.98
C ALA A 328 -12.43 36.83 -12.35
N ARG A 329 -12.99 35.93 -13.17
CA ARG A 329 -13.50 34.61 -12.76
C ARG A 329 -12.42 33.81 -12.01
N MET A 330 -11.22 33.78 -12.57
CA MET A 330 -10.05 33.08 -12.03
C MET A 330 -9.53 33.73 -10.74
N ALA A 331 -9.46 35.07 -10.67
CA ALA A 331 -9.07 35.78 -9.45
C ALA A 331 -10.05 35.50 -8.29
N CYS A 332 -11.36 35.47 -8.56
CA CYS A 332 -12.37 35.10 -7.56
C CYS A 332 -12.22 33.64 -7.09
N ALA A 333 -12.05 32.71 -8.04
CA ALA A 333 -11.85 31.29 -7.71
C ALA A 333 -10.60 31.07 -6.83
N GLY A 334 -9.50 31.77 -7.13
CA GLY A 334 -8.25 31.68 -6.37
C GLY A 334 -8.32 32.19 -4.92
N VAL A 335 -9.23 33.13 -4.63
CA VAL A 335 -9.51 33.58 -3.24
C VAL A 335 -10.61 32.77 -2.56
N GLY A 336 -11.08 31.67 -3.17
CA GLY A 336 -12.10 30.78 -2.57
C GLY A 336 -13.53 31.31 -2.66
N GLY A 337 -13.78 32.21 -3.64
CA GLY A 337 -15.10 32.79 -3.92
C GLY A 337 -15.49 32.68 -5.40
N HIS A 338 -16.52 33.41 -5.81
CA HIS A 338 -16.93 33.51 -7.21
C HIS A 338 -17.42 34.93 -7.55
N LEU A 339 -17.52 35.25 -8.84
CA LEU A 339 -18.21 36.47 -9.28
C LEU A 339 -19.69 36.40 -8.83
N PRO A 340 -20.27 37.47 -8.26
CA PRO A 340 -21.65 37.46 -7.80
C PRO A 340 -22.61 37.37 -8.99
N VAL A 341 -23.76 36.72 -8.74
CA VAL A 341 -24.88 36.70 -9.67
C VAL A 341 -26.11 37.24 -8.92
N PRO A 342 -26.75 38.32 -9.39
CA PRO A 342 -27.91 38.88 -8.71
C PRO A 342 -29.12 37.96 -8.90
N GLU A 343 -29.69 37.48 -7.80
CA GLU A 343 -30.89 36.63 -7.81
C GLU A 343 -32.19 37.45 -7.78
N SER A 344 -32.11 38.74 -7.44
CA SER A 344 -33.22 39.69 -7.44
C SER A 344 -32.71 41.12 -7.60
N LEU A 345 -33.62 42.05 -7.91
CA LEU A 345 -33.31 43.49 -7.96
C LEU A 345 -32.75 44.00 -6.62
N GLN A 346 -33.26 43.51 -5.50
CA GLN A 346 -32.81 43.90 -4.16
C GLN A 346 -31.35 43.44 -3.93
N HIS A 347 -31.04 42.19 -4.27
CA HIS A 347 -29.68 41.65 -4.17
C HIS A 347 -28.71 42.37 -5.11
N ALA A 348 -29.15 42.75 -6.32
CA ALA A 348 -28.34 43.59 -7.22
C ALA A 348 -27.99 44.94 -6.57
N LEU A 349 -28.98 45.64 -6.00
CA LEU A 349 -28.77 46.93 -5.32
C LEU A 349 -27.82 46.80 -4.10
N GLU A 350 -27.89 45.70 -3.35
CA GLU A 350 -26.97 45.41 -2.25
C GLU A 350 -25.52 45.21 -2.72
N ILE A 351 -25.31 44.46 -3.80
CA ILE A 351 -24.00 44.29 -4.45
C ILE A 351 -23.42 45.66 -4.89
N ILE A 352 -24.29 46.57 -5.36
CA ILE A 352 -23.91 47.91 -5.82
C ILE A 352 -23.61 48.86 -4.66
N ASP A 353 -24.37 48.82 -3.55
CA ASP A 353 -24.12 49.65 -2.37
C ASP A 353 -22.72 49.42 -1.80
N VAL A 354 -22.32 48.14 -1.68
CA VAL A 354 -20.98 47.70 -1.26
C VAL A 354 -19.86 48.34 -2.10
N MET A 355 -20.12 48.58 -3.39
CA MET A 355 -19.15 49.17 -4.33
C MET A 355 -19.19 50.70 -4.40
N SER A 356 -20.26 51.35 -3.91
CA SER A 356 -20.62 52.75 -4.23
C SER A 356 -19.88 53.84 -3.43
N LYS A 357 -18.94 53.47 -2.56
CA LYS A 357 -18.12 54.40 -1.78
C LYS A 357 -16.70 54.45 -2.37
N PRO A 358 -16.29 55.50 -3.11
CA PRO A 358 -16.93 56.80 -3.38
C PRO A 358 -17.80 56.81 -4.67
N PRO A 359 -18.55 57.89 -5.00
CA PRO A 359 -19.85 57.83 -5.67
C PRO A 359 -19.81 57.72 -7.21
N VAL A 360 -18.80 57.05 -7.76
CA VAL A 360 -18.76 56.74 -9.20
C VAL A 360 -19.29 55.33 -9.38
N VAL A 361 -20.53 55.22 -9.84
CA VAL A 361 -21.09 53.96 -10.33
C VAL A 361 -20.18 53.44 -11.45
N LYS A 362 -19.63 52.24 -11.26
CA LYS A 362 -18.76 51.58 -12.23
C LYS A 362 -19.37 50.26 -12.65
N ILE A 363 -19.38 50.05 -13.97
CA ILE A 363 -19.79 48.80 -14.61
C ILE A 363 -18.86 47.68 -14.15
N MET A 364 -19.43 46.60 -13.61
CA MET A 364 -18.69 45.47 -13.04
C MET A 364 -19.15 44.13 -13.61
N TRP A 365 -18.26 43.13 -13.59
CA TRP A 365 -18.57 41.77 -14.05
C TRP A 365 -19.59 41.06 -13.16
N VAL A 366 -20.53 40.37 -13.81
CA VAL A 366 -21.51 39.44 -13.21
C VAL A 366 -21.09 38.01 -13.54
N GLY A 367 -21.18 37.09 -12.58
CA GLY A 367 -20.68 35.71 -12.71
C GLY A 367 -21.48 34.78 -13.61
N ALA A 368 -21.89 35.22 -14.79
CA ALA A 368 -22.69 34.45 -15.73
C ALA A 368 -22.33 34.72 -17.19
N THR A 369 -22.52 33.70 -18.01
CA THR A 369 -22.13 33.63 -19.43
C THR A 369 -23.07 32.71 -20.20
N ASP A 370 -23.31 32.99 -21.47
CA ASP A 370 -24.08 32.19 -22.42
C ASP A 370 -23.20 31.57 -23.52
N HIS A 371 -21.87 31.53 -23.33
CA HIS A 371 -20.90 30.94 -24.28
C HIS A 371 -21.25 29.49 -24.71
N LEU A 372 -22.02 28.73 -23.92
CA LEU A 372 -22.49 27.39 -24.30
C LEU A 372 -23.70 27.42 -25.24
N GLN A 373 -24.60 28.40 -25.07
CA GLN A 373 -25.82 28.58 -25.85
C GLN A 373 -26.27 30.04 -25.79
N GLU A 374 -26.03 30.74 -26.89
CA GLU A 374 -26.52 32.10 -27.20
C GLU A 374 -27.89 32.44 -26.58
N GLY A 375 -27.94 33.52 -25.80
CA GLY A 375 -29.14 34.02 -25.14
C GLY A 375 -29.62 33.21 -23.93
N VAL A 376 -28.88 32.16 -23.52
CA VAL A 376 -29.16 31.34 -22.32
C VAL A 376 -28.00 31.47 -21.34
N TYR A 377 -28.04 32.50 -20.51
CA TYR A 377 -27.01 32.77 -19.51
C TYR A 377 -27.07 31.75 -18.38
N VAL A 378 -25.95 31.06 -18.17
CA VAL A 378 -25.72 30.17 -17.04
C VAL A 378 -24.74 30.80 -16.04
N LYS A 379 -24.95 30.53 -14.75
CA LYS A 379 -24.04 30.89 -13.67
C LYS A 379 -22.69 30.19 -13.89
N ALA A 380 -21.59 30.93 -13.94
CA ALA A 380 -20.28 30.40 -14.29
C ALA A 380 -19.67 29.46 -13.21
N HIS A 381 -20.25 29.40 -12.00
CA HIS A 381 -19.76 28.58 -10.89
C HIS A 381 -20.45 27.21 -10.75
N ASN A 382 -21.69 27.05 -11.22
CA ASN A 382 -22.45 25.78 -11.10
C ASN A 382 -23.26 25.40 -12.35
N GLN A 383 -23.19 26.19 -13.44
CA GLN A 383 -23.88 25.97 -14.71
C GLN A 383 -25.42 25.97 -14.63
N GLU A 384 -26.02 26.47 -13.55
CA GLU A 384 -27.46 26.71 -13.47
C GLU A 384 -27.88 27.87 -14.39
N VAL A 385 -29.05 27.76 -15.02
CA VAL A 385 -29.63 28.84 -15.82
C VAL A 385 -30.05 30.00 -14.90
N MET A 386 -29.80 31.24 -15.33
CA MET A 386 -30.25 32.43 -14.59
C MET A 386 -31.74 32.70 -14.83
N GLU A 387 -32.53 32.76 -13.75
CA GLU A 387 -33.99 32.95 -13.83
C GLU A 387 -34.44 34.42 -13.84
N TRP A 388 -33.63 35.34 -13.30
CA TRP A 388 -33.98 36.77 -13.17
C TRP A 388 -33.00 37.66 -13.95
N PHE A 389 -33.54 38.57 -14.76
CA PHE A 389 -32.79 39.64 -15.40
C PHE A 389 -33.68 40.85 -15.71
N LYS A 390 -33.07 42.03 -15.81
CA LYS A 390 -33.67 43.26 -16.34
C LYS A 390 -32.69 43.85 -17.36
N TRP A 391 -32.91 43.59 -18.64
CA TRP A 391 -32.00 44.02 -19.70
C TRP A 391 -31.98 45.52 -19.89
N GLY A 392 -30.79 46.05 -20.21
CA GLY A 392 -30.60 47.38 -20.74
C GLY A 392 -31.31 47.61 -22.09
N SER A 393 -31.40 48.88 -22.50
CA SER A 393 -32.02 49.21 -23.79
C SER A 393 -31.17 48.66 -24.94
N ASN A 394 -31.77 47.76 -25.73
CA ASN A 394 -31.18 47.01 -26.84
C ASN A 394 -30.36 45.76 -26.44
N ASP A 395 -30.37 45.32 -25.17
CA ASP A 395 -29.71 44.08 -24.73
C ASP A 395 -30.72 42.91 -24.59
N PRO A 396 -30.28 41.64 -24.71
CA PRO A 396 -28.94 41.19 -25.11
C PRO A 396 -28.69 41.43 -26.61
N ASN A 397 -27.44 41.74 -26.96
CA ASN A 397 -27.00 42.02 -28.32
C ASN A 397 -25.57 41.53 -28.56
N GLY A 398 -25.15 41.54 -29.83
CA GLY A 398 -23.79 41.14 -30.24
C GLY A 398 -23.70 39.73 -30.80
N LEU A 399 -24.68 38.86 -30.48
CA LEU A 399 -24.56 37.43 -30.67
C LEU A 399 -23.27 36.92 -29.99
N GLN A 400 -22.72 35.78 -30.44
CA GLN A 400 -21.49 35.11 -29.97
C GLN A 400 -20.21 35.98 -29.75
N TRP A 401 -20.23 37.29 -30.00
CA TRP A 401 -19.17 38.24 -29.65
C TRP A 401 -19.30 38.84 -28.24
N GLN A 402 -20.51 38.88 -27.72
CA GLN A 402 -20.85 39.29 -26.37
C GLN A 402 -21.39 38.02 -25.71
N ASN A 403 -20.68 37.50 -24.72
CA ASN A 403 -21.07 36.27 -24.03
C ASN A 403 -20.95 36.41 -22.50
N CYS A 404 -20.81 37.63 -21.98
CA CYS A 404 -20.38 37.90 -20.62
C CYS A 404 -21.11 39.09 -20.04
N LEU A 405 -21.72 38.91 -18.87
CA LEU A 405 -22.62 39.90 -18.30
C LEU A 405 -21.90 40.95 -17.45
N VAL A 406 -22.33 42.20 -17.62
CA VAL A 406 -22.01 43.29 -16.71
C VAL A 406 -23.28 43.90 -16.11
N MET A 407 -23.15 44.44 -14.90
CA MET A 407 -24.25 45.11 -14.20
C MET A 407 -24.03 46.63 -14.08
N GLU A 408 -25.11 47.36 -14.34
CA GLU A 408 -25.36 48.75 -13.96
C GLU A 408 -26.46 48.78 -12.86
N PRO A 409 -26.71 49.91 -12.17
CA PRO A 409 -27.61 49.99 -11.01
C PRO A 409 -28.99 49.36 -11.17
N ASP A 410 -29.52 49.45 -12.39
CA ASP A 410 -30.88 49.08 -12.74
C ASP A 410 -30.96 47.97 -13.79
N PHE A 411 -29.84 47.60 -14.43
CA PHE A 411 -29.84 46.85 -15.69
C PHE A 411 -28.65 45.90 -15.82
N LEU A 412 -28.87 44.78 -16.51
CA LEU A 412 -27.82 43.92 -17.04
C LEU A 412 -27.58 44.24 -18.51
N HIS A 413 -26.32 44.18 -18.91
CA HIS A 413 -25.88 44.33 -20.31
C HIS A 413 -25.03 43.13 -20.70
N ASP A 414 -25.18 42.70 -21.95
CA ASP A 414 -24.27 41.72 -22.52
C ASP A 414 -23.01 42.43 -23.04
N TYR A 415 -21.84 41.82 -22.86
CA TYR A 415 -20.57 42.50 -23.00
C TYR A 415 -19.44 41.63 -23.56
N PRO A 416 -18.49 42.18 -24.35
CA PRO A 416 -17.36 41.41 -24.84
C PRO A 416 -16.40 41.06 -23.69
N CYS A 417 -16.25 39.76 -23.43
CA CYS A 417 -15.49 39.19 -22.31
C CYS A 417 -14.03 39.67 -22.17
N HIS A 418 -13.43 40.16 -23.27
CA HIS A 418 -12.02 40.56 -23.34
C HIS A 418 -11.75 41.99 -22.84
N VAL A 419 -12.78 42.79 -22.56
CA VAL A 419 -12.63 44.19 -22.14
C VAL A 419 -12.35 44.29 -20.64
N ASN A 420 -11.49 45.20 -20.18
CA ASN A 420 -11.24 45.36 -18.75
C ASN A 420 -12.44 46.00 -18.02
N ARG A 421 -12.98 45.32 -17.00
CA ARG A 421 -14.00 45.82 -16.06
C ARG A 421 -13.65 45.45 -14.63
N GLU A 422 -14.13 46.23 -13.67
CA GLU A 422 -13.92 45.92 -12.25
C GLU A 422 -14.62 44.61 -11.89
N ALA A 423 -13.98 43.82 -11.04
CA ALA A 423 -14.51 42.55 -10.56
C ALA A 423 -14.76 42.66 -9.05
N LEU A 424 -15.91 42.16 -8.63
CA LEU A 424 -16.23 41.94 -7.23
C LEU A 424 -16.30 40.42 -7.04
N CYS A 425 -15.66 39.88 -6.02
CA CYS A 425 -15.73 38.46 -5.70
C CYS A 425 -16.52 38.28 -4.41
N PHE A 426 -17.58 37.48 -4.47
CA PHE A 426 -18.39 37.09 -3.32
C PHE A 426 -17.77 35.87 -2.63
N LEU A 427 -17.72 35.92 -1.30
CA LEU A 427 -17.37 34.81 -0.43
C LEU A 427 -18.54 34.59 0.52
N ALA A 428 -19.15 33.40 0.44
CA ALA A 428 -20.27 33.01 1.29
C ALA A 428 -19.92 33.02 2.79
N GLU A 429 -18.65 32.76 3.13
CA GLU A 429 -18.13 32.67 4.49
C GLU A 429 -16.72 33.31 4.55
N GLN A 430 -16.31 33.80 5.71
CA GLN A 430 -14.96 34.30 5.93
C GLN A 430 -13.95 33.14 5.81
N ARG A 431 -13.02 33.24 4.86
CA ARG A 431 -11.96 32.24 4.64
C ARG A 431 -10.70 32.57 5.44
N GLU A 432 -9.90 31.53 5.69
CA GLU A 432 -8.50 31.65 6.11
C GLU A 432 -7.61 31.34 4.90
N TRP A 433 -6.45 31.98 4.82
CA TRP A 433 -5.42 31.66 3.83
C TRP A 433 -4.18 31.09 4.51
N THR A 434 -3.55 30.12 3.86
CA THR A 434 -2.38 29.39 4.37
C THR A 434 -1.20 29.59 3.43
N LEU A 435 -0.04 30.01 3.95
CA LEU A 435 1.21 30.13 3.18
C LEU A 435 2.12 28.92 3.40
N LYS A 436 2.11 27.97 2.46
CA LYS A 436 2.99 26.80 2.47
C LYS A 436 4.30 27.06 1.72
N GLY A 437 5.36 26.34 2.10
CA GLY A 437 6.69 26.45 1.49
C GLY A 437 7.78 27.14 2.33
N PRO A 438 7.54 28.11 3.24
CA PRO A 438 8.65 28.76 3.96
C PRO A 438 9.22 27.92 5.13
N CYS A 439 8.68 26.73 5.43
CA CYS A 439 9.02 25.87 6.59
C CYS A 439 8.54 26.36 7.97
N GLU A 440 7.80 27.45 8.01
CA GLU A 440 7.21 28.00 9.24
C GLU A 440 6.34 26.98 9.99
N GLU A 441 6.70 26.69 11.25
CA GLU A 441 5.96 25.77 12.13
C GLU A 441 4.91 26.50 12.99
N ASP A 442 5.08 27.80 13.26
CA ASP A 442 4.12 28.59 14.04
C ASP A 442 2.89 28.94 13.20
N THR A 443 1.73 28.47 13.66
CA THR A 443 0.44 28.62 12.97
C THR A 443 -0.02 30.07 12.88
N ALA A 444 0.43 30.94 13.79
CA ALA A 444 0.15 32.37 13.71
C ALA A 444 1.00 33.10 12.63
N ASN A 445 2.06 32.46 12.12
CA ASN A 445 2.94 33.03 11.10
C ASN A 445 2.54 32.62 9.67
N TYR A 446 2.03 31.40 9.49
CA TYR A 446 1.60 30.92 8.16
C TYR A 446 0.11 31.11 7.85
N LYS A 447 -0.74 31.42 8.84
CA LYS A 447 -2.16 31.78 8.63
C LYS A 447 -2.36 33.27 8.37
N TYR A 448 -3.24 33.57 7.42
CA TYR A 448 -3.57 34.91 6.96
C TYR A 448 -5.09 35.12 6.90
N SER A 449 -5.48 36.36 7.18
CA SER A 449 -6.81 36.92 6.92
C SER A 449 -6.71 37.97 5.83
N LEU A 450 -7.73 38.07 4.97
CA LEU A 450 -7.79 39.16 4.00
C LEU A 450 -8.43 40.40 4.62
N THR A 451 -7.77 41.54 4.45
CA THR A 451 -8.27 42.85 4.87
C THR A 451 -8.24 43.84 3.70
N HIS A 452 -9.16 44.80 3.73
CA HIS A 452 -9.30 45.82 2.69
C HIS A 452 -9.27 47.20 3.36
N PRO A 453 -8.09 47.84 3.49
CA PRO A 453 -7.98 49.20 3.99
C PRO A 453 -8.79 50.18 3.14
N ASP A 454 -9.10 51.37 3.69
CA ASP A 454 -9.95 52.41 3.09
C ASP A 454 -9.50 52.96 1.71
N LYS A 455 -8.41 52.43 1.14
CA LYS A 455 -7.78 52.85 -0.11
C LYS A 455 -8.04 51.91 -1.31
N GLY A 456 -8.79 50.82 -1.15
CA GLY A 456 -9.12 49.93 -2.28
C GLY A 456 -8.05 48.89 -2.62
N GLN A 457 -7.14 48.60 -1.69
CA GLN A 457 -5.97 47.75 -1.92
C GLN A 457 -6.09 46.44 -1.12
N LEU A 458 -5.70 45.31 -1.71
CA LEU A 458 -5.82 44.01 -1.07
C LEU A 458 -4.59 43.71 -0.21
N VAL A 459 -4.83 43.36 1.07
CA VAL A 459 -3.76 43.07 2.03
C VAL A 459 -4.09 41.79 2.80
N PHE A 460 -3.28 40.75 2.60
CA PHE A 460 -3.32 39.54 3.41
C PHE A 460 -2.52 39.78 4.68
N ARG A 461 -3.22 39.93 5.81
CA ARG A 461 -2.62 40.12 7.13
C ARG A 461 -2.47 38.78 7.84
N GLY A 462 -1.22 38.42 8.13
CA GLY A 462 -0.89 37.26 8.93
C GLY A 462 -1.41 37.40 10.35
N TYR A 463 -1.59 36.27 11.02
CA TYR A 463 -2.19 36.23 12.36
C TYR A 463 -1.30 36.87 13.43
N TYR A 464 0.02 36.90 13.24
CA TYR A 464 0.98 37.54 14.14
C TYR A 464 1.85 38.65 13.50
N GLN A 465 2.94 38.30 12.80
CA GLN A 465 4.00 39.26 12.43
C GLN A 465 4.16 39.55 10.93
N TYR A 466 3.53 38.75 10.06
CA TYR A 466 3.71 38.83 8.62
C TYR A 466 2.55 39.50 7.91
N GLU A 467 2.82 40.19 6.81
CA GLU A 467 1.82 40.80 5.93
C GLU A 467 2.25 40.61 4.46
N ILE A 468 1.28 40.34 3.57
CA ILE A 468 1.48 40.32 2.12
C ILE A 468 0.61 41.41 1.51
N ALA A 469 1.25 42.44 0.99
CA ALA A 469 0.61 43.63 0.43
C ALA A 469 1.10 43.90 -1.01
N GLU A 470 0.23 44.48 -1.83
CA GLU A 470 0.61 45.05 -3.12
C GLU A 470 1.37 46.37 -2.90
N GLU A 471 2.56 46.53 -3.48
CA GLU A 471 3.29 47.80 -3.50
C GLU A 471 4.01 48.01 -4.85
N GLY A 472 3.49 48.94 -5.66
CA GLY A 472 3.99 49.19 -7.01
C GLY A 472 3.58 48.08 -7.99
N GLU A 473 4.53 47.53 -8.75
CA GLU A 473 4.31 46.41 -9.69
C GLU A 473 4.73 45.06 -9.09
N ALA A 474 4.56 44.88 -7.78
CA ALA A 474 4.90 43.65 -7.06
C ALA A 474 4.04 43.43 -5.80
N TRP A 475 3.93 42.17 -5.38
CA TRP A 475 3.53 41.79 -4.02
C TRP A 475 4.78 41.70 -3.13
N LEU A 476 4.70 42.28 -1.94
CA LEU A 476 5.74 42.21 -0.91
C LEU A 476 5.23 41.38 0.26
N TRP A 477 5.93 40.30 0.59
CA TRP A 477 5.81 39.61 1.87
C TRP A 477 6.80 40.28 2.84
N ARG A 478 6.29 40.92 3.90
CA ARG A 478 7.09 41.63 4.90
C ARG A 478 6.81 41.14 6.32
N ASN A 479 7.79 41.31 7.20
CA ASN A 479 7.60 41.27 8.64
C ASN A 479 7.31 42.69 9.13
N VAL A 480 6.13 42.88 9.72
CA VAL A 480 5.61 44.19 10.18
C VAL A 480 6.26 44.63 11.49
N ILE A 481 6.79 43.71 12.29
CA ILE A 481 7.43 43.99 13.58
C ILE A 481 8.86 44.49 13.37
N THR A 482 9.60 43.90 12.42
CA THR A 482 10.99 44.28 12.12
C THR A 482 11.13 45.28 10.96
N ASP A 483 10.04 45.58 10.25
CA ASP A 483 10.01 46.42 9.03
C ASP A 483 10.98 45.91 7.93
N THR A 484 10.98 44.60 7.72
CA THR A 484 11.88 43.92 6.76
C THR A 484 11.10 43.17 5.69
N ILE A 485 11.46 43.37 4.42
CA ILE A 485 10.95 42.58 3.30
C ILE A 485 11.54 41.17 3.37
N VAL A 486 10.67 40.17 3.40
CA VAL A 486 11.03 38.75 3.42
C VAL A 486 11.18 38.25 1.99
N ALA A 487 10.18 38.50 1.15
CA ALA A 487 10.19 38.10 -0.25
C ALA A 487 9.35 39.03 -1.14
N ARG A 488 9.60 38.97 -2.44
CA ARG A 488 8.91 39.74 -3.48
C ARG A 488 8.39 38.82 -4.58
N LEU A 489 7.21 39.12 -5.11
CA LEU A 489 6.63 38.51 -6.31
C LEU A 489 6.32 39.62 -7.31
N SER A 490 7.00 39.59 -8.47
CA SER A 490 6.83 40.58 -9.53
C SER A 490 5.54 40.33 -10.33
N PHE A 491 4.83 41.38 -10.73
CA PHE A 491 3.67 41.26 -11.62
C PHE A 491 4.01 40.72 -13.02
N ALA A 492 5.28 40.76 -13.42
CA ALA A 492 5.77 40.11 -14.63
C ALA A 492 5.77 38.57 -14.52
N GLU A 493 5.84 38.02 -13.30
CA GLU A 493 5.72 36.57 -13.02
C GLU A 493 4.26 36.20 -12.78
N ALA A 494 3.57 36.94 -11.90
CA ALA A 494 2.14 36.77 -11.65
C ALA A 494 1.50 38.04 -11.08
N ARG A 495 0.34 38.44 -11.63
CA ARG A 495 -0.44 39.57 -11.10
C ARG A 495 -1.01 39.28 -9.70
N TRP A 496 -1.28 38.02 -9.37
CA TRP A 496 -1.92 37.59 -8.14
C TRP A 496 -1.02 36.65 -7.32
N PRO A 497 -1.04 36.73 -5.97
CA PRO A 497 -0.16 35.94 -5.12
C PRO A 497 -0.74 34.56 -4.78
N MET A 498 -1.99 34.28 -5.19
CA MET A 498 -2.69 33.01 -4.96
C MET A 498 -2.06 31.86 -5.76
N GLY A 499 -2.17 30.65 -5.23
CA GLY A 499 -1.62 29.44 -5.85
C GLY A 499 -0.10 29.34 -5.69
N ARG A 500 0.53 28.53 -6.53
CA ARG A 500 1.99 28.29 -6.50
C ARG A 500 2.73 29.33 -7.34
N ARG A 501 3.48 30.21 -6.67
CA ARG A 501 4.21 31.33 -7.31
C ARG A 501 5.70 31.29 -6.98
N ASN A 502 6.51 31.81 -7.90
CA ASN A 502 7.95 31.97 -7.70
C ASN A 502 8.23 33.30 -6.99
N TRP A 503 8.61 33.23 -5.71
CA TRP A 503 8.97 34.38 -4.90
C TRP A 503 10.49 34.54 -4.85
N THR A 504 10.98 35.77 -5.00
CA THR A 504 12.40 36.10 -4.75
C THR A 504 12.58 36.44 -3.28
N MET A 505 13.25 35.57 -2.52
CA MET A 505 13.56 35.78 -1.11
C MET A 505 14.65 36.86 -0.96
N GLU A 506 14.34 37.93 -0.22
CA GLU A 506 15.27 39.01 0.13
C GLU A 506 15.88 38.79 1.52
N SER A 507 15.11 38.19 2.45
CA SER A 507 15.58 37.75 3.77
C SER A 507 15.54 36.22 3.88
N GLU A 508 16.44 35.66 4.68
CA GLU A 508 16.50 34.22 4.94
C GLU A 508 15.46 33.81 5.99
N VAL A 509 14.52 32.95 5.59
CA VAL A 509 13.61 32.23 6.48
C VAL A 509 13.90 30.74 6.30
N CYS A 510 14.06 29.98 7.39
CA CYS A 510 14.34 28.55 7.35
C CYS A 510 15.51 28.12 6.42
N GLU A 511 16.61 28.87 6.42
CA GLU A 511 17.77 28.64 5.51
C GLU A 511 17.44 28.71 4.00
N LYS A 512 16.23 29.14 3.61
CA LYS A 512 15.82 29.30 2.21
C LYS A 512 16.24 30.68 1.70
N LYS A 513 16.91 30.69 0.54
CA LYS A 513 17.41 31.89 -0.17
C LYS A 513 17.12 31.81 -1.67
N GLY A 514 17.16 32.96 -2.35
CA GLY A 514 16.97 33.04 -3.80
C GLY A 514 15.51 32.86 -4.23
N VAL A 515 15.28 32.32 -5.43
CA VAL A 515 13.92 32.02 -5.93
C VAL A 515 13.38 30.78 -5.23
N GLN A 516 12.21 30.87 -4.63
CA GLN A 516 11.52 29.78 -3.94
C GLN A 516 10.06 29.70 -4.39
N VAL A 517 9.52 28.48 -4.52
CA VAL A 517 8.09 28.28 -4.75
C VAL A 517 7.37 28.37 -3.42
N LEU A 518 6.44 29.31 -3.28
CA LEU A 518 5.53 29.41 -2.14
C LEU A 518 4.10 29.23 -2.64
N GLN A 519 3.23 28.65 -1.82
CA GLN A 519 1.81 28.47 -2.12
C GLN A 519 0.95 29.22 -1.13
N LEU A 520 0.22 30.24 -1.59
CA LEU A 520 -0.78 30.96 -0.79
C LEU A 520 -2.17 30.49 -1.22
N SER A 521 -2.92 29.85 -0.31
CA SER A 521 -4.14 29.12 -0.65
C SER A 521 -5.27 29.34 0.36
N SER A 522 -6.50 29.43 -0.14
CA SER A 522 -7.75 29.39 0.66
C SER A 522 -8.35 27.98 0.79
N CYS A 523 -7.73 26.98 0.13
CA CYS A 523 -8.23 25.62 0.06
C CYS A 523 -8.09 24.91 1.42
N THR A 524 -9.08 24.07 1.74
CA THR A 524 -9.04 23.23 2.94
C THR A 524 -8.05 22.07 2.77
N GLY A 525 -7.62 21.42 3.85
CA GLY A 525 -6.71 20.26 3.78
C GLY A 525 -7.23 19.04 3.00
N LYS A 526 -8.49 19.05 2.55
CA LYS A 526 -9.09 18.01 1.68
C LYS A 526 -9.09 18.40 0.19
N GLU A 527 -8.70 19.63 -0.10
CA GLU A 527 -8.63 20.21 -1.44
C GLU A 527 -7.15 20.37 -1.85
N TYR A 528 -6.91 20.28 -3.15
CA TYR A 528 -5.65 20.54 -3.83
C TYR A 528 -5.73 21.96 -4.39
N THR A 529 -4.71 22.76 -4.11
CA THR A 529 -4.59 24.09 -4.71
C THR A 529 -4.03 23.94 -6.12
N CYS A 530 -4.74 24.41 -7.14
CA CYS A 530 -4.22 24.57 -8.49
C CYS A 530 -3.12 25.66 -8.53
N ARG A 531 -2.27 25.70 -9.56
CA ARG A 531 -1.16 26.67 -9.63
C ARG A 531 -1.66 28.11 -9.81
N ASP A 532 -2.83 28.31 -10.42
CA ASP A 532 -3.56 29.58 -10.45
C ASP A 532 -4.05 30.05 -9.06
N GLY A 533 -4.32 29.12 -8.15
CA GLY A 533 -4.86 29.32 -6.80
C GLY A 533 -6.25 28.73 -6.57
N SER A 534 -6.93 28.23 -7.60
CA SER A 534 -8.26 27.63 -7.47
C SER A 534 -8.22 26.30 -6.69
N CYS A 535 -9.35 25.89 -6.10
CA CYS A 535 -9.44 24.70 -5.26
C CYS A 535 -10.23 23.59 -5.95
N ILE A 536 -9.65 22.39 -6.00
CA ILE A 536 -10.35 21.15 -6.40
C ILE A 536 -10.19 20.08 -5.33
N PRO A 537 -11.12 19.13 -5.14
CA PRO A 537 -10.91 17.95 -4.30
C PRO A 537 -9.57 17.21 -4.55
N ARG A 538 -8.81 16.85 -3.50
CA ARG A 538 -7.53 16.09 -3.62
C ARG A 538 -7.66 14.76 -4.36
N LEU A 539 -8.88 14.21 -4.42
CA LEU A 539 -9.15 12.97 -5.15
C LEU A 539 -9.07 13.13 -6.68
N GLN A 540 -9.14 14.36 -7.23
CA GLN A 540 -9.03 14.64 -8.66
C GLN A 540 -7.56 14.72 -9.10
N ARG A 541 -6.68 15.41 -8.35
CA ARG A 541 -5.21 15.47 -8.58
C ARG A 541 -4.60 14.15 -9.08
N CYS A 542 -4.12 14.10 -10.33
CA CYS A 542 -3.58 12.91 -11.02
C CYS A 542 -4.61 11.78 -11.25
N ASP A 543 -5.82 12.07 -11.71
CA ASP A 543 -6.83 11.09 -12.15
C ASP A 543 -6.92 10.90 -13.68
N ARG A 544 -6.08 11.62 -14.44
CA ARG A 544 -6.01 11.67 -15.92
C ARG A 544 -7.08 12.54 -16.59
N ARG A 545 -7.67 13.47 -15.85
CA ARG A 545 -8.59 14.49 -16.37
C ARG A 545 -8.15 15.86 -15.85
N PRO A 546 -7.96 16.87 -16.73
CA PRO A 546 -7.72 18.23 -16.26
C PRO A 546 -9.01 18.80 -15.66
N ASP A 547 -8.99 19.06 -14.35
CA ASP A 547 -10.03 19.77 -13.61
C ASP A 547 -9.55 21.14 -13.12
N CYS A 548 -8.22 21.37 -12.96
CA CYS A 548 -7.67 22.73 -12.89
C CYS A 548 -7.73 23.41 -14.27
N HIS A 549 -8.06 24.70 -14.31
CA HIS A 549 -8.08 25.49 -15.56
C HIS A 549 -6.67 25.63 -16.20
N ASP A 550 -5.60 25.51 -15.41
CA ASP A 550 -4.21 25.53 -15.85
C ASP A 550 -3.58 24.13 -16.01
N GLU A 551 -4.41 23.07 -15.95
CA GLU A 551 -4.03 21.65 -16.04
C GLU A 551 -2.95 21.22 -15.01
N SER A 552 -2.74 22.01 -13.95
CA SER A 552 -1.65 21.77 -12.99
C SER A 552 -1.88 20.56 -12.09
N ASP A 553 -3.11 20.08 -12.01
CA ASP A 553 -3.53 18.82 -11.39
C ASP A 553 -3.12 17.56 -12.15
N GLU A 554 -2.72 17.66 -13.42
CA GLU A 554 -2.19 16.53 -14.21
C GLU A 554 -0.69 16.67 -14.52
N GLN A 555 -0.06 17.75 -14.07
CA GLN A 555 1.39 17.98 -14.18
C GLN A 555 2.16 17.32 -13.01
N GLU A 556 3.39 16.86 -13.24
CA GLU A 556 4.28 16.32 -12.18
C GLU A 556 3.70 15.12 -11.37
N CYS A 557 2.81 14.32 -11.96
CA CYS A 557 2.15 13.16 -11.36
C CYS A 557 3.06 11.93 -11.10
N GLN A 558 4.17 12.10 -10.38
CA GLN A 558 5.06 11.00 -9.98
C GLN A 558 4.42 10.13 -8.88
N LEU A 559 3.85 8.99 -9.29
CA LEU A 559 3.21 8.02 -8.38
C LEU A 559 4.15 7.47 -7.30
N VAL A 560 5.46 7.35 -7.58
CA VAL A 560 6.45 6.71 -6.70
C VAL A 560 7.65 7.61 -6.46
N ARG A 561 7.83 8.11 -5.24
CA ARG A 561 9.01 8.88 -4.84
C ARG A 561 10.03 7.97 -4.15
N ARG A 562 11.26 7.99 -4.66
CA ARG A 562 12.39 7.21 -4.14
C ARG A 562 13.25 8.09 -3.22
N PRO A 563 13.70 7.60 -2.05
CA PRO A 563 14.60 8.35 -1.17
C PRO A 563 16.00 8.45 -1.78
N VAL A 564 16.75 9.47 -1.36
CA VAL A 564 18.17 9.62 -1.72
C VAL A 564 18.93 8.39 -1.21
N GLY A 565 19.69 7.72 -2.08
CA GLY A 565 20.36 6.45 -1.77
C GLY A 565 19.52 5.18 -2.00
N TYR A 566 18.37 5.27 -2.68
CA TYR A 566 17.62 4.08 -3.09
C TYR A 566 18.40 3.21 -4.10
N HIS A 567 18.71 1.97 -3.71
CA HIS A 567 19.33 0.98 -4.59
C HIS A 567 18.29 -0.05 -5.08
N HIS A 568 17.92 0.06 -6.36
CA HIS A 568 16.95 -0.82 -7.04
C HIS A 568 17.46 -2.25 -7.27
N THR A 569 18.75 -2.51 -7.12
CA THR A 569 19.36 -3.84 -7.26
C THR A 569 19.28 -4.68 -5.99
N LEU A 570 19.04 -4.04 -4.83
CA LEU A 570 19.01 -4.71 -3.53
C LEU A 570 17.56 -4.91 -3.04
N PRO A 571 17.21 -6.11 -2.55
CA PRO A 571 15.88 -6.36 -1.99
C PRO A 571 15.61 -5.42 -0.81
N PRO A 572 14.37 -4.93 -0.66
CA PRO A 572 14.01 -4.14 0.50
C PRO A 572 14.11 -4.96 1.79
N PRO A 573 14.50 -4.34 2.91
CA PRO A 573 14.46 -4.99 4.21
C PRO A 573 13.01 -5.37 4.58
N SER A 574 12.83 -6.50 5.26
CA SER A 574 11.50 -6.94 5.69
C SER A 574 11.06 -6.30 7.01
N THR A 575 9.76 -6.39 7.28
CA THR A 575 9.17 -6.08 8.59
C THR A 575 8.90 -7.35 9.39
N VAL A 576 9.48 -7.42 10.59
CA VAL A 576 8.76 -7.96 11.76
C VAL A 576 8.68 -6.84 12.78
N ALA A 577 7.46 -6.56 13.22
CA ALA A 577 7.19 -5.51 14.21
C ALA A 577 7.69 -5.93 15.59
N GLY A 578 8.48 -5.05 16.22
CA GLY A 578 8.56 -4.94 17.66
C GLY A 578 7.89 -3.64 18.09
N GLU A 579 7.14 -3.66 19.20
CA GLU A 579 6.44 -2.49 19.76
C GLU A 579 7.32 -1.24 19.78
N TRP A 580 6.80 -0.10 19.31
CA TRP A 580 7.48 1.20 19.43
C TRP A 580 7.44 1.70 20.88
N ARG A 581 8.23 1.09 21.75
CA ARG A 581 8.58 1.73 23.02
C ARG A 581 9.58 2.84 22.74
N LEU A 582 9.10 4.07 22.88
CA LEU A 582 9.93 5.28 22.92
C LEU A 582 10.94 5.18 24.08
N GLN A 583 12.10 4.58 23.82
CA GLN A 583 13.27 4.78 24.67
C GLN A 583 13.96 6.07 24.22
N ALA A 584 13.61 7.17 24.88
CA ALA A 584 14.35 8.41 24.78
C ALA A 584 15.81 8.18 25.20
N ALA A 585 16.72 8.23 24.23
CA ALA A 585 18.15 8.14 24.49
C ALA A 585 18.61 9.46 25.14
N ALA A 586 18.68 9.47 26.48
CA ALA A 586 19.24 10.58 27.23
C ALA A 586 20.73 10.77 26.88
N THR A 587 21.03 11.87 26.18
CA THR A 587 22.39 12.30 25.86
C THR A 587 23.13 12.76 27.11
N THR A 588 23.81 11.84 27.78
CA THR A 588 24.74 12.20 28.86
C THR A 588 26.11 12.54 28.28
N THR A 589 26.49 13.80 28.40
CA THR A 589 27.73 14.40 27.89
C THR A 589 28.97 13.74 28.49
N CYS A 590 29.93 13.34 27.65
CA CYS A 590 31.22 12.82 28.10
C CYS A 590 32.35 13.80 27.78
N CYS A 591 32.60 14.77 28.65
CA CYS A 591 33.75 15.66 28.56
C CYS A 591 35.04 14.94 29.01
N ARG A 592 36.03 14.82 28.12
CA ARG A 592 37.43 14.54 28.50
C ARG A 592 38.35 15.66 27.99
N ARG A 593 39.27 16.10 28.85
CA ARG A 593 40.26 17.16 28.58
C ARG A 593 41.36 16.69 27.61
N PRO A 594 42.06 17.62 26.91
CA PRO A 594 43.02 17.29 25.87
C PRO A 594 44.46 17.09 26.40
N ALA A 595 45.28 16.42 25.58
CA ALA A 595 46.74 16.46 25.65
C ALA A 595 47.31 16.61 24.21
N PRO A 596 48.47 17.26 24.01
CA PRO A 596 48.85 17.83 22.71
C PRO A 596 49.77 16.94 21.85
N CYS A 597 49.71 17.12 20.53
CA CYS A 597 50.74 16.66 19.60
C CYS A 597 51.20 17.80 18.67
N GLN A 598 52.45 17.71 18.19
CA GLN A 598 53.26 18.84 17.74
C GLN A 598 53.10 19.19 16.24
N VAL A 599 53.68 20.35 15.88
CA VAL A 599 53.67 20.94 14.53
C VAL A 599 55.00 20.75 13.80
N SER A 600 54.93 20.26 12.56
CA SER A 600 55.84 20.50 11.41
C SER A 600 55.04 20.13 10.15
N GLY A 601 54.95 20.90 9.06
CA GLY A 601 56.00 21.60 8.31
C GLY A 601 56.65 20.61 7.32
N THR A 602 56.62 20.74 5.99
CA THR A 602 56.23 21.83 5.06
C THR A 602 56.02 21.25 3.63
N ALA A 603 55.12 21.82 2.79
CA ALA A 603 55.25 21.93 1.31
C ALA A 603 53.95 22.42 0.60
N SER A 604 54.13 23.16 -0.49
CA SER A 604 53.15 23.64 -1.50
C SER A 604 53.94 23.90 -2.81
N PRO A 605 53.38 24.19 -4.01
CA PRO A 605 51.97 24.30 -4.44
C PRO A 605 51.60 23.59 -5.77
N ARG A 606 50.30 23.52 -6.10
CA ARG A 606 49.69 23.80 -7.45
C ARG A 606 48.14 23.70 -7.42
N LEU A 607 47.47 24.53 -8.21
CA LEU A 607 46.02 24.68 -8.41
C LEU A 607 45.63 24.20 -9.83
N PRO A 608 44.36 24.31 -10.30
CA PRO A 608 43.07 23.70 -9.88
C PRO A 608 42.51 22.84 -11.09
N PRO A 609 41.20 22.56 -11.37
CA PRO A 609 39.94 22.95 -10.71
C PRO A 609 38.79 21.90 -10.62
N HIS A 610 37.68 22.35 -10.01
CA HIS A 610 36.28 21.86 -10.08
C HIS A 610 35.93 20.44 -9.57
N ALA A 611 35.29 20.39 -8.40
CA ALA A 611 34.21 19.45 -8.07
C ALA A 611 33.20 20.14 -7.13
N GLY A 612 31.91 19.81 -7.26
CA GLY A 612 30.80 20.54 -6.63
C GLY A 612 30.60 20.28 -5.13
N ALA A 613 29.76 21.13 -4.51
CA ALA A 613 29.51 21.14 -3.08
C ALA A 613 28.79 19.88 -2.56
N ALA A 614 29.19 19.44 -1.36
CA ALA A 614 28.48 18.40 -0.63
C ALA A 614 27.19 18.96 -0.01
N GLN A 615 26.08 18.23 -0.17
CA GLN A 615 24.75 18.62 0.31
C GLN A 615 24.32 17.68 1.44
N HIS A 616 24.39 18.12 2.70
CA HIS A 616 23.94 17.33 3.85
C HIS A 616 23.73 18.19 5.11
N ARG A 617 22.46 18.42 5.49
CA ARG A 617 21.83 17.97 6.77
C ARG A 617 20.59 18.79 7.13
N GLY A 618 19.41 18.24 6.86
CA GLY A 618 18.28 18.35 7.80
C GLY A 618 18.36 17.16 8.77
N ASN A 619 18.24 17.41 10.07
CA ASN A 619 18.39 16.36 11.10
C ASN A 619 17.16 15.44 11.17
N ARG A 620 17.11 14.41 10.31
CA ARG A 620 16.48 13.14 10.69
C ARG A 620 17.52 12.30 11.43
N PRO A 621 17.16 11.56 12.49
CA PRO A 621 18.14 10.70 13.16
C PRO A 621 18.70 9.70 12.14
N PRO A 622 20.02 9.48 12.09
CA PRO A 622 20.56 8.41 11.27
C PRO A 622 19.99 7.10 11.79
N VAL A 623 19.25 6.39 10.94
CA VAL A 623 18.91 4.99 11.21
C VAL A 623 20.24 4.25 11.26
N ASN A 624 20.70 3.96 12.47
CA ASN A 624 21.90 3.16 12.66
C ASN A 624 21.65 1.80 12.02
N PHE A 625 22.29 1.54 10.88
CA PHE A 625 22.38 0.23 10.24
C PHE A 625 23.27 -0.69 11.11
N ALA A 626 22.77 -1.02 12.29
CA ALA A 626 23.39 -1.92 13.25
C ALA A 626 22.57 -3.21 13.30
N LEU A 627 23.23 -4.31 12.91
CA LEU A 627 22.73 -5.69 12.90
C LEU A 627 21.63 -6.03 11.88
N LEU A 628 22.09 -6.48 10.71
CA LEU A 628 21.35 -7.40 9.84
C LEU A 628 21.05 -8.72 10.59
N SER A 629 19.90 -8.76 11.24
CA SER A 629 19.15 -9.99 11.56
C SER A 629 17.66 -9.77 11.23
N GLY A 630 17.41 -9.08 10.11
CA GLY A 630 16.07 -8.92 9.57
C GLY A 630 15.59 -10.25 9.01
N SER A 631 14.29 -10.52 9.14
CA SER A 631 13.62 -11.61 8.41
C SER A 631 13.77 -11.44 6.88
N PRO A 632 13.53 -12.49 6.08
CA PRO A 632 13.43 -12.36 4.64
C PRO A 632 12.18 -11.59 4.21
N LEU A 633 12.28 -10.86 3.10
CA LEU A 633 11.13 -10.29 2.39
C LEU A 633 10.22 -11.41 1.88
N LEU A 634 8.93 -11.29 2.13
CA LEU A 634 7.93 -12.25 1.68
C LEU A 634 7.30 -11.78 0.36
N VAL A 635 7.50 -12.55 -0.72
CA VAL A 635 6.91 -12.32 -2.04
C VAL A 635 5.77 -13.33 -2.27
N GLY A 636 4.57 -12.85 -2.59
CA GLY A 636 3.44 -13.71 -2.97
C GLY A 636 3.40 -13.93 -4.47
N LEU A 637 3.34 -15.20 -4.91
CA LEU A 637 3.40 -15.62 -6.32
C LEU A 637 2.08 -16.24 -6.77
N LYS A 638 1.31 -15.55 -7.61
CA LYS A 638 0.06 -16.06 -8.18
C LYS A 638 0.22 -16.31 -9.66
N MET A 639 -0.09 -17.53 -10.10
CA MET A 639 -0.01 -17.91 -11.51
C MET A 639 -1.37 -18.36 -12.04
N LYS A 640 -1.73 -17.87 -13.23
CA LYS A 640 -2.95 -18.25 -13.94
C LYS A 640 -2.58 -18.83 -15.29
N LEU A 641 -2.70 -20.16 -15.40
CA LEU A 641 -2.47 -20.92 -16.62
C LEU A 641 -3.65 -20.76 -17.58
N VAL A 642 -3.38 -20.36 -18.82
CA VAL A 642 -4.39 -20.07 -19.85
C VAL A 642 -4.46 -21.18 -20.90
N SER A 643 -3.31 -21.71 -21.33
CA SER A 643 -3.24 -22.84 -22.26
C SER A 643 -2.05 -23.74 -21.94
N LEU A 644 -2.25 -25.03 -22.22
CA LEU A 644 -1.29 -26.11 -22.03
C LEU A 644 -1.25 -26.93 -23.32
N SER A 645 -0.05 -27.28 -23.79
CA SER A 645 0.17 -28.16 -24.93
C SER A 645 1.41 -29.01 -24.66
N LEU A 646 1.33 -30.33 -24.83
CA LEU A 646 2.44 -31.25 -24.61
C LEU A 646 2.93 -31.80 -25.95
N SER A 647 4.24 -31.69 -26.22
CA SER A 647 4.88 -32.31 -27.37
C SER A 647 5.56 -33.60 -26.95
N ASP A 648 4.94 -34.74 -27.26
CA ASP A 648 5.51 -36.07 -26.99
C ASP A 648 6.89 -36.24 -27.62
N LYS A 649 7.03 -35.83 -28.89
CA LYS A 649 8.24 -36.03 -29.71
C LYS A 649 9.47 -35.36 -29.12
N ASP A 650 9.29 -34.12 -28.65
CA ASP A 650 10.37 -33.24 -28.23
C ASP A 650 10.44 -33.10 -26.68
N SER A 651 9.56 -33.80 -25.95
CA SER A 651 9.49 -33.86 -24.48
C SER A 651 9.38 -32.48 -23.80
N TYR A 652 8.53 -31.60 -24.33
CA TYR A 652 8.24 -30.29 -23.72
C TYR A 652 6.76 -30.05 -23.47
N LEU A 653 6.47 -29.34 -22.38
CA LEU A 653 5.19 -28.71 -22.07
C LEU A 653 5.28 -27.21 -22.44
N GLU A 654 4.53 -26.81 -23.46
CA GLU A 654 4.29 -25.41 -23.79
C GLU A 654 3.16 -24.87 -22.92
N VAL A 655 3.45 -23.79 -22.20
CA VAL A 655 2.55 -23.18 -21.22
C VAL A 655 2.43 -21.69 -21.48
N THR A 656 1.20 -21.20 -21.66
CA THR A 656 0.90 -19.76 -21.63
C THR A 656 0.23 -19.39 -20.32
N TYR A 657 0.80 -18.43 -19.59
CA TYR A 657 0.39 -18.10 -18.23
C TYR A 657 0.50 -16.60 -17.94
N HIS A 658 -0.35 -16.11 -17.04
CA HIS A 658 -0.17 -14.82 -16.38
C HIS A 658 0.52 -15.07 -15.04
N LEU A 659 1.64 -14.38 -14.81
CA LEU A 659 2.36 -14.39 -13.54
C LEU A 659 2.15 -13.05 -12.84
N ASN A 660 1.65 -13.09 -11.61
CA ASN A 660 1.50 -11.94 -10.73
C ASN A 660 2.36 -12.13 -9.47
N MET A 661 3.31 -11.22 -9.24
CA MET A 661 4.16 -11.21 -8.05
C MET A 661 3.85 -9.99 -7.18
N THR A 662 3.71 -10.20 -5.88
CA THR A 662 3.31 -9.17 -4.89
C THR A 662 4.33 -9.03 -3.78
N TRP A 663 4.72 -7.79 -3.44
CA TRP A 663 5.70 -7.50 -2.38
C TRP A 663 5.50 -6.12 -1.76
N ILE A 664 6.27 -5.81 -0.72
CA ILE A 664 6.25 -4.56 0.03
C ILE A 664 7.68 -3.96 -0.03
N ASP A 665 7.81 -2.65 -0.28
CA ASP A 665 9.11 -1.94 -0.20
C ASP A 665 8.98 -0.75 0.75
N LEU A 666 9.50 -0.93 1.97
CA LEU A 666 9.43 0.04 3.06
C LEU A 666 10.12 1.37 2.75
N ARG A 667 10.99 1.40 1.74
CA ARG A 667 11.81 2.57 1.38
C ARG A 667 11.02 3.57 0.53
N LEU A 668 9.97 3.11 -0.15
CA LEU A 668 9.20 3.91 -1.10
C LEU A 668 8.12 4.73 -0.41
N HIS A 669 7.84 5.89 -0.99
CA HIS A 669 6.68 6.72 -0.66
C HIS A 669 5.83 6.86 -1.93
N PHE A 670 4.52 6.70 -1.81
CA PHE A 670 3.59 6.78 -2.93
C PHE A 670 2.75 8.04 -2.84
N TYR A 671 2.44 8.66 -3.97
CA TYR A 671 1.77 9.96 -4.03
C TYR A 671 0.39 9.79 -4.66
N ASN A 672 -0.63 10.45 -4.08
CA ASN A 672 -1.99 10.58 -4.62
C ASN A 672 -2.67 9.24 -4.99
N LEU A 673 -2.41 8.17 -4.21
CA LEU A 673 -2.96 6.84 -4.46
C LEU A 673 -4.49 6.85 -4.49
N LYS A 674 -5.07 6.48 -5.63
CA LYS A 674 -6.51 6.34 -5.82
C LYS A 674 -7.02 5.06 -5.14
N ALA A 675 -8.32 5.04 -4.83
CA ALA A 675 -8.98 3.87 -4.23
C ALA A 675 -9.03 2.65 -5.17
N ALA A 676 -9.08 2.88 -6.48
CA ALA A 676 -9.07 1.81 -7.49
C ALA A 676 -7.64 1.56 -7.99
N SER A 677 -7.03 0.43 -7.63
CA SER A 677 -5.63 0.10 -7.99
C SER A 677 -5.33 0.20 -9.49
N ARG A 678 -6.32 -0.01 -10.37
CA ARG A 678 -6.16 0.15 -11.84
C ARG A 678 -5.72 1.55 -12.29
N LEU A 679 -5.91 2.58 -11.46
CA LEU A 679 -5.44 3.94 -11.71
C LEU A 679 -4.02 4.18 -11.17
N ASN A 680 -3.57 3.35 -10.22
CA ASN A 680 -2.26 3.43 -9.57
C ASN A 680 -1.20 2.59 -10.32
N GLN A 681 -1.20 2.68 -11.66
CA GLN A 681 -0.21 2.01 -12.50
C GLN A 681 1.07 2.84 -12.57
N VAL A 682 2.22 2.21 -12.32
CA VAL A 682 3.53 2.86 -12.40
C VAL A 682 3.91 3.04 -13.89
N PRO A 683 4.29 4.25 -14.34
CA PRO A 683 4.76 4.48 -15.71
C PRO A 683 5.94 3.58 -16.09
N VAL A 684 5.96 3.12 -17.35
CA VAL A 684 6.99 2.18 -17.87
C VAL A 684 8.42 2.75 -17.73
N THR A 685 8.58 4.07 -17.84
CA THR A 685 9.85 4.79 -17.62
C THR A 685 10.49 4.49 -16.26
N ASP A 686 9.66 4.23 -15.25
CA ASP A 686 10.09 4.08 -13.86
C ASP A 686 10.30 2.61 -13.48
N HIS A 687 9.91 1.64 -14.33
CA HIS A 687 9.98 0.20 -14.05
C HIS A 687 11.40 -0.27 -13.75
N GLY A 688 12.35 0.06 -14.63
CA GLY A 688 13.78 -0.26 -14.44
C GLY A 688 14.45 0.51 -13.30
N SER A 689 13.72 1.39 -12.62
CA SER A 689 14.22 2.31 -11.60
C SER A 689 13.84 1.88 -10.16
N LEU A 690 13.05 0.81 -10.04
CA LEU A 690 12.50 0.21 -8.82
C LEU A 690 13.00 -1.23 -8.65
N TRP A 691 13.16 -1.69 -7.41
CA TRP A 691 13.45 -3.11 -7.16
C TRP A 691 12.22 -3.97 -7.47
N THR A 692 12.46 -5.07 -8.20
CA THR A 692 11.44 -6.06 -8.54
C THR A 692 11.97 -7.48 -8.30
N PRO A 693 11.12 -8.42 -7.84
CA PRO A 693 11.53 -9.81 -7.69
C PRO A 693 11.74 -10.46 -9.07
N THR A 694 12.89 -11.13 -9.25
CA THR A 694 13.22 -11.85 -10.49
C THR A 694 13.18 -13.35 -10.23
N LEU A 695 12.39 -14.08 -11.00
CA LEU A 695 12.44 -15.54 -11.08
C LEU A 695 13.30 -15.96 -12.28
N THR A 696 14.11 -16.99 -12.09
CA THR A 696 14.73 -17.76 -13.18
C THR A 696 13.92 -19.02 -13.41
N LEU A 697 13.66 -19.34 -14.67
CA LEU A 697 13.00 -20.57 -15.08
C LEU A 697 14.10 -21.63 -15.25
N ILE A 698 14.04 -22.73 -14.49
CA ILE A 698 15.14 -23.72 -14.43
C ILE A 698 15.03 -24.71 -15.58
N ASN A 699 13.92 -25.45 -15.65
CA ASN A 699 13.74 -26.55 -16.60
C ASN A 699 13.19 -26.07 -17.96
N VAL A 700 13.71 -24.96 -18.49
CA VAL A 700 13.36 -24.46 -19.84
C VAL A 700 14.54 -24.58 -20.80
N ARG A 701 14.27 -24.50 -22.12
CA ARG A 701 15.34 -24.57 -23.14
C ARG A 701 16.11 -23.25 -23.25
N GLY A 702 17.07 -23.03 -22.33
CA GLY A 702 17.94 -21.86 -22.32
C GLY A 702 18.03 -21.26 -20.92
N THR A 703 18.02 -19.93 -20.82
CA THR A 703 17.94 -19.23 -19.53
C THR A 703 16.94 -18.10 -19.66
N GLU A 704 15.66 -18.42 -19.40
CA GLU A 704 14.61 -17.42 -19.31
C GLU A 704 14.51 -16.88 -17.87
N ARG A 705 14.16 -15.60 -17.76
CA ARG A 705 13.97 -14.90 -16.49
C ARG A 705 12.77 -13.98 -16.61
N THR A 706 12.05 -13.78 -15.52
CA THR A 706 11.02 -12.75 -15.47
C THR A 706 11.64 -11.37 -15.69
N ARG A 707 10.90 -10.47 -16.32
CA ARG A 707 11.29 -9.12 -16.67
C ARG A 707 10.09 -8.19 -16.48
N VAL A 708 10.38 -6.93 -16.20
CA VAL A 708 9.39 -5.86 -16.11
C VAL A 708 9.71 -4.89 -17.24
N ASP A 709 8.94 -5.01 -18.33
CA ASP A 709 9.06 -4.28 -19.59
C ASP A 709 7.69 -3.72 -19.98
N ASP A 710 7.56 -3.15 -21.17
CA ASP A 710 6.37 -2.44 -21.67
C ASP A 710 5.06 -3.26 -21.62
N GLU A 711 5.11 -4.60 -21.64
CA GLU A 711 3.92 -5.47 -21.51
C GLU A 711 3.72 -6.03 -20.08
N ALA A 712 4.52 -5.57 -19.11
CA ALA A 712 4.31 -5.77 -17.68
C ALA A 712 3.48 -4.63 -17.07
N VAL A 713 2.53 -4.97 -16.20
CA VAL A 713 1.70 -3.99 -15.48
C VAL A 713 2.12 -3.95 -14.01
N LEU A 714 2.96 -2.97 -13.66
CA LEU A 714 3.33 -2.66 -12.27
C LEU A 714 2.29 -1.74 -11.63
N THR A 715 1.71 -2.15 -10.49
CA THR A 715 0.59 -1.46 -9.83
C THR A 715 0.83 -1.32 -8.33
N VAL A 716 0.41 -0.19 -7.74
CA VAL A 716 0.41 0.07 -6.30
C VAL A 716 -0.99 -0.12 -5.70
N HIS A 717 -1.11 -0.97 -4.70
CA HIS A 717 -2.39 -1.24 -4.02
C HIS A 717 -2.50 -0.44 -2.72
N ARG A 718 -3.40 0.54 -2.72
CA ARG A 718 -3.73 1.34 -1.54
C ARG A 718 -4.40 0.49 -0.46
N ARG A 719 -3.85 0.51 0.75
CA ARG A 719 -4.45 -0.02 1.98
C ARG A 719 -4.31 0.94 3.17
N GLY A 720 -3.28 1.78 3.15
CA GLY A 720 -2.99 2.73 4.20
C GLY A 720 -3.78 4.03 4.14
N HIS A 721 -3.58 4.85 5.16
CA HIS A 721 -4.03 6.24 5.21
C HIS A 721 -2.91 7.17 4.68
N PRO A 722 -3.22 8.37 4.17
CA PRO A 722 -2.21 9.36 3.88
C PRO A 722 -1.58 9.88 5.17
N LEU A 723 -0.32 10.31 5.09
CA LEU A 723 0.35 11.08 6.13
C LEU A 723 -0.25 12.48 6.26
N GLU A 724 0.02 13.14 7.38
CA GLU A 724 -0.28 14.57 7.57
C GLU A 724 0.55 15.44 6.61
N ASP A 725 0.00 16.60 6.22
CA ASP A 725 0.61 17.52 5.26
C ASP A 725 1.91 18.15 5.81
N ASP A 726 2.97 18.18 4.98
CA ASP A 726 4.24 18.84 5.29
C ASP A 726 4.23 20.30 4.81
N LEU A 727 4.07 21.26 5.73
CA LEU A 727 4.02 22.70 5.41
C LEU A 727 5.33 23.28 4.84
N SER A 728 6.45 22.56 4.95
CA SER A 728 7.72 22.96 4.32
C SER A 728 7.74 22.73 2.81
N VAL A 729 6.81 21.90 2.31
CA VAL A 729 6.55 21.61 0.90
C VAL A 729 5.40 22.51 0.42
N PRO A 730 5.58 23.29 -0.66
CA PRO A 730 4.53 24.18 -1.16
C PRO A 730 3.44 23.46 -1.95
N GLU A 731 3.59 22.17 -2.27
CA GLU A 731 2.60 21.40 -3.04
C GLU A 731 1.74 20.51 -2.12
N ASP A 732 0.42 20.53 -2.35
CA ASP A 732 -0.52 19.62 -1.70
C ASP A 732 -0.45 18.21 -2.32
N ALA A 733 -0.09 17.19 -1.54
CA ALA A 733 -0.05 15.80 -2.02
C ALA A 733 -0.33 14.79 -0.91
N ASP A 734 -1.18 13.79 -1.20
CA ASP A 734 -1.39 12.66 -0.30
C ASP A 734 -0.18 11.71 -0.35
N VAL A 735 0.63 11.68 0.71
CA VAL A 735 1.78 10.78 0.79
C VAL A 735 1.43 9.51 1.57
N TYR A 736 1.62 8.34 0.94
CA TYR A 736 1.34 7.02 1.50
C TYR A 736 2.65 6.25 1.71
N LEU A 737 2.81 5.63 2.89
CA LEU A 737 4.01 4.85 3.22
C LEU A 737 4.05 3.49 2.50
N GLY A 738 5.22 3.10 2.01
CA GLY A 738 5.44 1.81 1.35
C GLY A 738 5.28 0.57 2.24
N VAL A 739 5.21 0.72 3.57
CA VAL A 739 4.97 -0.39 4.51
C VAL A 739 3.53 -0.92 4.52
N GLU A 740 2.55 -0.04 4.30
CA GLU A 740 1.12 -0.42 4.28
C GLU A 740 0.64 -0.76 2.86
N ASN A 741 1.28 -0.16 1.85
CA ASN A 741 0.83 -0.17 0.46
C ASN A 741 1.76 -1.06 -0.37
N HIS A 742 1.22 -2.13 -0.92
CA HIS A 742 2.00 -3.18 -1.58
C HIS A 742 2.04 -3.01 -3.09
N LEU A 743 3.15 -3.45 -3.70
CA LEU A 743 3.35 -3.51 -5.13
C LEU A 743 2.88 -4.85 -5.68
N SER A 744 2.35 -4.84 -6.91
CA SER A 744 2.14 -6.04 -7.71
C SER A 744 2.62 -5.83 -9.14
N VAL A 745 3.36 -6.79 -9.70
CA VAL A 745 3.64 -6.83 -11.15
C VAL A 745 2.89 -8.00 -11.76
N GLU A 746 2.11 -7.77 -12.82
CA GLU A 746 1.51 -8.81 -13.64
C GLU A 746 2.10 -8.79 -15.05
N ARG A 747 2.48 -9.96 -15.58
CA ARG A 747 2.94 -10.13 -16.97
C ARG A 747 2.49 -11.48 -17.52
N LYS A 748 2.18 -11.52 -18.82
CA LYS A 748 1.88 -12.74 -19.55
C LYS A 748 3.17 -13.32 -20.15
N TYR A 749 3.36 -14.63 -20.03
CA TYR A 749 4.47 -15.39 -20.59
C TYR A 749 3.96 -16.57 -21.42
N THR A 750 4.77 -17.01 -22.38
CA THR A 750 4.67 -18.33 -23.00
C THR A 750 6.07 -18.95 -22.95
N SER A 751 6.22 -20.08 -22.25
CA SER A 751 7.50 -20.76 -22.05
C SER A 751 7.36 -22.25 -22.35
N HIS A 752 8.47 -22.88 -22.77
CA HIS A 752 8.54 -24.31 -23.06
C HIS A 752 9.36 -25.02 -21.98
N PHE A 753 8.67 -25.73 -21.08
CA PHE A 753 9.26 -26.47 -19.98
C PHE A 753 9.60 -27.90 -20.42
N LEU A 754 10.76 -28.40 -20.02
CA LEU A 754 11.19 -29.78 -20.22
C LEU A 754 10.37 -30.69 -19.31
N CYS A 755 9.76 -31.73 -19.88
CA CYS A 755 8.97 -32.72 -19.15
C CYS A 755 9.46 -34.12 -19.48
N ASP A 756 9.92 -34.87 -18.48
CA ASP A 756 10.34 -36.25 -18.65
C ASP A 756 9.13 -37.17 -18.75
N LEU A 757 8.95 -37.81 -19.91
CA LEU A 757 7.72 -38.54 -20.24
C LEU A 757 7.86 -40.02 -19.88
N ASN A 758 7.01 -40.49 -18.96
CA ASN A 758 6.92 -41.91 -18.66
C ASN A 758 5.93 -42.59 -19.61
N LEU A 759 6.45 -43.32 -20.59
CA LEU A 759 5.67 -44.00 -21.63
C LEU A 759 5.55 -45.51 -21.42
N GLU A 760 5.90 -46.03 -20.23
CA GLU A 760 5.85 -47.47 -19.93
C GLU A 760 4.45 -48.06 -20.20
N LEU A 761 3.42 -47.41 -19.67
CA LEU A 761 2.01 -47.79 -19.81
C LEU A 761 1.35 -47.30 -21.11
N TYR A 762 2.09 -46.72 -22.08
CA TYR A 762 1.50 -46.16 -23.29
C TYR A 762 0.59 -47.17 -24.04
N PRO A 763 -0.66 -46.80 -24.41
CA PRO A 763 -1.24 -45.45 -24.41
C PRO A 763 -2.07 -45.07 -23.16
N PHE A 764 -2.01 -45.85 -22.08
CA PHE A 764 -2.75 -45.62 -20.82
C PHE A 764 -1.94 -44.77 -19.82
N ASP A 765 -0.99 -43.98 -20.32
CA ASP A 765 -0.03 -43.21 -19.54
C ASP A 765 -0.62 -41.95 -18.89
N ILE A 766 -0.09 -41.63 -17.71
CA ILE A 766 -0.31 -40.38 -16.97
C ILE A 766 1.03 -39.67 -16.90
N GLN A 767 1.09 -38.46 -17.46
CA GLN A 767 2.28 -37.60 -17.46
C GLN A 767 2.20 -36.60 -16.32
N ARG A 768 3.33 -36.38 -15.65
CA ARG A 768 3.51 -35.35 -14.61
C ARG A 768 4.61 -34.41 -15.07
N CYS A 769 4.22 -33.21 -15.46
CA CYS A 769 5.17 -32.19 -15.89
C CYS A 769 5.30 -31.14 -14.79
N TYR A 770 6.54 -30.75 -14.50
CA TYR A 770 6.85 -29.73 -13.50
C TYR A 770 7.26 -28.42 -14.18
N MET A 771 6.87 -27.28 -13.61
CA MET A 771 7.43 -25.97 -13.97
C MET A 771 8.27 -25.48 -12.80
N GLU A 772 9.58 -25.46 -12.95
CA GLU A 772 10.53 -25.10 -11.88
C GLU A 772 10.99 -23.65 -12.00
N MET A 773 10.77 -22.87 -10.93
CA MET A 773 11.09 -21.44 -10.83
C MET A 773 11.91 -21.18 -9.56
N GLU A 774 12.99 -20.42 -9.68
CA GLU A 774 13.88 -20.05 -8.57
C GLU A 774 14.01 -18.53 -8.44
N VAL A 775 13.89 -18.00 -7.22
CA VAL A 775 14.09 -16.58 -6.94
C VAL A 775 15.57 -16.22 -7.06
N LEU A 776 15.93 -15.46 -8.08
CA LEU A 776 17.32 -15.02 -8.34
C LEU A 776 17.76 -13.88 -7.41
N SER A 777 16.81 -13.04 -6.97
CA SER A 777 17.12 -11.71 -6.42
C SER A 777 17.88 -11.71 -5.09
N ALA A 778 17.88 -12.80 -4.32
CA ALA A 778 18.78 -13.05 -3.18
C ALA A 778 18.56 -14.46 -2.58
N ALA A 779 19.48 -14.89 -1.71
CA ALA A 779 19.33 -16.10 -0.89
C ALA A 779 18.07 -16.07 -0.01
N THR A 780 17.63 -17.25 0.46
CA THR A 780 16.45 -17.43 1.34
C THR A 780 16.52 -16.64 2.65
N ASP A 781 17.70 -16.19 3.08
CA ASP A 781 17.86 -15.27 4.22
C ASP A 781 17.27 -13.87 3.95
N PHE A 782 17.18 -13.46 2.69
CA PHE A 782 16.73 -12.12 2.28
C PHE A 782 15.39 -12.11 1.54
N VAL A 783 15.04 -13.16 0.78
CA VAL A 783 13.77 -13.24 0.04
C VAL A 783 13.21 -14.66 0.12
N LYS A 784 11.93 -14.79 0.50
CA LYS A 784 11.17 -16.05 0.53
C LYS A 784 9.83 -15.91 -0.18
N LEU A 785 9.33 -17.01 -0.71
CA LEU A 785 8.01 -17.09 -1.32
C LEU A 785 6.95 -17.39 -0.24
N LYS A 786 5.85 -16.65 -0.24
CA LYS A 786 4.84 -16.70 0.83
C LYS A 786 3.75 -17.74 0.54
N GLU A 787 3.96 -18.97 1.02
CA GLU A 787 3.08 -20.13 0.88
C GLU A 787 1.57 -19.78 0.92
N ASN A 788 1.05 -19.18 2.00
CA ASN A 788 -0.38 -18.86 2.15
C ASN A 788 -0.95 -17.82 1.15
N VAL A 789 -0.12 -17.15 0.35
CA VAL A 789 -0.53 -16.14 -0.64
C VAL A 789 -0.23 -16.59 -2.07
N SER A 790 0.74 -17.49 -2.22
CA SER A 790 1.11 -18.06 -3.52
C SER A 790 0.12 -19.15 -3.94
N ASP A 791 -0.30 -19.14 -5.20
CA ASP A 791 -1.37 -19.99 -5.71
C ASP A 791 -1.26 -20.20 -7.22
N VAL A 792 -1.82 -21.30 -7.74
CA VAL A 792 -1.91 -21.60 -9.18
C VAL A 792 -3.33 -21.97 -9.58
N THR A 793 -3.81 -21.36 -10.66
CA THR A 793 -5.14 -21.64 -11.21
C THR A 793 -5.06 -21.98 -12.69
N TYR A 794 -5.80 -23.01 -13.11
CA TYR A 794 -5.99 -23.34 -14.52
C TYR A 794 -7.34 -22.81 -15.01
N VAL A 795 -7.34 -22.04 -16.10
CA VAL A 795 -8.53 -21.42 -16.69
C VAL A 795 -8.64 -21.72 -18.19
N GLY A 796 -7.87 -22.73 -18.66
CA GLY A 796 -7.93 -23.24 -20.03
C GLY A 796 -8.95 -24.37 -20.20
N ALA A 797 -8.89 -25.05 -21.35
CA ALA A 797 -9.77 -26.19 -21.65
C ALA A 797 -9.25 -27.50 -21.04
N GLU A 798 -10.02 -28.10 -20.13
CA GLU A 798 -9.70 -29.39 -19.49
C GLU A 798 -9.47 -30.53 -20.50
N LEU A 799 -10.19 -30.50 -21.63
CA LEU A 799 -10.10 -31.46 -22.73
C LEU A 799 -9.16 -30.93 -23.82
N LEU A 800 -7.90 -31.37 -23.80
CA LEU A 800 -6.94 -31.13 -24.87
C LEU A 800 -7.15 -32.14 -26.02
N ILE A 801 -6.41 -31.97 -27.12
CA ILE A 801 -6.51 -32.84 -28.30
C ILE A 801 -6.12 -34.28 -27.95
N GLU A 802 -4.92 -34.47 -27.40
CA GLU A 802 -4.36 -35.79 -27.07
C GLU A 802 -4.44 -36.15 -25.57
N TYR A 803 -4.72 -35.16 -24.70
CA TYR A 803 -4.66 -35.29 -23.24
C TYR A 803 -5.89 -34.67 -22.55
N THR A 804 -6.04 -34.96 -21.26
CA THR A 804 -6.98 -34.28 -20.35
C THR A 804 -6.21 -33.79 -19.13
N VAL A 805 -6.49 -32.55 -18.70
CA VAL A 805 -5.88 -31.95 -17.50
C VAL A 805 -6.59 -32.51 -16.27
N VAL A 806 -5.86 -33.23 -15.41
CA VAL A 806 -6.42 -33.88 -14.22
C VAL A 806 -6.35 -32.94 -13.00
N SER A 807 -5.17 -32.35 -12.77
CA SER A 807 -4.93 -31.43 -11.66
C SER A 807 -3.73 -30.54 -11.94
N VAL A 808 -3.75 -29.35 -11.35
CA VAL A 808 -2.60 -28.44 -11.28
C VAL A 808 -2.41 -28.04 -9.82
N GLY A 809 -1.17 -28.14 -9.32
CA GLY A 809 -0.83 -27.76 -7.95
C GLY A 809 0.46 -26.93 -7.90
N LEU A 810 0.60 -26.09 -6.87
CA LEU A 810 1.81 -25.31 -6.61
C LEU A 810 2.41 -25.78 -5.28
N THR A 811 3.67 -26.20 -5.32
CA THR A 811 4.53 -26.44 -4.16
C THR A 811 5.52 -25.29 -4.05
N VAL A 812 5.68 -24.74 -2.84
CA VAL A 812 6.65 -23.67 -2.56
C VAL A 812 7.66 -24.21 -1.56
N ASN A 813 8.93 -24.12 -1.89
CA ASN A 813 10.02 -24.63 -1.09
C ASN A 813 11.00 -23.51 -0.71
N ASN A 814 11.04 -23.19 0.58
CA ASN A 814 11.86 -22.13 1.16
C ASN A 814 13.06 -22.66 1.97
N SER A 815 13.39 -23.96 1.91
CA SER A 815 14.47 -24.57 2.72
C SER A 815 15.83 -24.63 2.04
N HIS A 816 15.91 -24.38 0.73
CA HIS A 816 17.16 -24.37 -0.02
C HIS A 816 17.87 -23.01 0.07
N THR A 817 19.03 -22.86 -0.57
CA THR A 817 19.78 -21.60 -0.62
C THR A 817 19.02 -20.46 -1.31
N MET A 818 18.14 -20.81 -2.26
CA MET A 818 17.18 -19.90 -2.92
C MET A 818 15.76 -20.42 -2.71
N ALA A 819 14.77 -19.54 -2.79
CA ALA A 819 13.36 -19.94 -2.72
C ALA A 819 12.90 -20.48 -4.08
N GLN A 820 12.30 -21.67 -4.08
CA GLN A 820 11.83 -22.37 -5.26
C GLN A 820 10.30 -22.46 -5.27
N ALA A 821 9.70 -22.29 -6.45
CA ALA A 821 8.31 -22.64 -6.74
C ALA A 821 8.30 -23.73 -7.81
N GLU A 822 7.55 -24.79 -7.55
CA GLU A 822 7.37 -25.92 -8.45
C GLU A 822 5.86 -26.09 -8.71
N VAL A 823 5.49 -26.19 -9.98
CA VAL A 823 4.07 -26.37 -10.37
C VAL A 823 3.92 -27.73 -11.03
N GLU A 824 3.21 -28.65 -10.37
CA GLU A 824 2.87 -29.96 -10.91
C GLU A 824 1.64 -29.83 -11.82
N VAL A 825 1.77 -30.26 -13.08
CA VAL A 825 0.68 -30.37 -14.05
C VAL A 825 0.50 -31.85 -14.38
N VAL A 826 -0.64 -32.42 -13.99
CA VAL A 826 -0.98 -33.83 -14.21
C VAL A 826 -1.86 -33.97 -15.44
N LEU A 827 -1.39 -34.72 -16.44
CA LEU A 827 -2.04 -34.93 -17.73
C LEU A 827 -2.31 -36.42 -17.95
N GLN A 828 -3.54 -36.78 -18.34
CA GLN A 828 -3.92 -38.15 -18.68
C GLN A 828 -4.17 -38.29 -20.18
N ARG A 829 -3.63 -39.32 -20.84
CA ARG A 829 -3.78 -39.49 -22.29
C ARG A 829 -5.20 -39.92 -22.70
N ARG A 830 -5.67 -39.39 -23.83
CA ARG A 830 -6.95 -39.78 -24.47
C ARG A 830 -6.78 -41.04 -25.32
N VAL A 831 -7.01 -42.19 -24.69
CA VAL A 831 -6.82 -43.55 -25.26
C VAL A 831 -7.64 -43.88 -26.51
N GLY A 832 -8.69 -43.12 -26.83
CA GLY A 832 -9.67 -43.49 -27.87
C GLY A 832 -9.07 -43.67 -29.27
N TYR A 833 -8.17 -42.77 -29.70
CA TYR A 833 -7.51 -42.88 -31.00
C TYR A 833 -6.50 -44.05 -31.07
N PRO A 834 -5.56 -44.23 -30.11
CA PRO A 834 -4.70 -45.41 -30.06
C PRO A 834 -5.45 -46.76 -30.03
N ILE A 835 -6.60 -46.84 -29.34
CA ILE A 835 -7.43 -48.06 -29.32
C ILE A 835 -7.98 -48.37 -30.73
N ILE A 836 -8.55 -47.39 -31.41
CA ILE A 836 -9.15 -47.55 -32.75
C ILE A 836 -8.08 -47.80 -33.82
N SER A 837 -6.89 -47.20 -33.71
CA SER A 837 -5.82 -47.31 -34.72
C SER A 837 -4.88 -48.49 -34.54
N ILE A 838 -4.70 -49.01 -33.32
CA ILE A 838 -3.73 -50.08 -33.03
C ILE A 838 -4.43 -51.35 -32.54
N TYR A 839 -5.27 -51.26 -31.50
CA TYR A 839 -5.87 -52.45 -30.88
C TYR A 839 -6.97 -53.08 -31.76
N VAL A 840 -7.85 -52.26 -32.37
CA VAL A 840 -8.91 -52.79 -33.23
C VAL A 840 -8.36 -53.51 -34.48
N PRO A 841 -7.42 -52.95 -35.27
CA PRO A 841 -6.87 -53.65 -36.43
C PRO A 841 -6.08 -54.90 -36.05
N THR A 842 -5.32 -54.88 -34.95
CA THR A 842 -4.55 -56.05 -34.51
C THR A 842 -5.44 -57.21 -34.09
N VAL A 843 -6.56 -56.94 -33.38
CA VAL A 843 -7.57 -57.98 -33.06
C VAL A 843 -8.21 -58.54 -34.33
N ILE A 844 -8.54 -57.70 -35.32
CA ILE A 844 -9.08 -58.17 -36.61
C ILE A 844 -8.07 -59.06 -37.35
N LEU A 845 -6.80 -58.67 -37.40
CA LEU A 845 -5.71 -59.47 -38.00
C LEU A 845 -5.55 -60.81 -37.27
N LEU A 846 -5.59 -60.84 -35.93
CA LEU A 846 -5.56 -62.08 -35.16
C LEU A 846 -6.76 -62.99 -35.43
N ILE A 847 -7.97 -62.44 -35.61
CA ILE A 847 -9.15 -63.21 -36.03
C ILE A 847 -8.95 -63.80 -37.42
N LEU A 848 -8.43 -63.03 -38.39
CA LEU A 848 -8.14 -63.51 -39.74
C LEU A 848 -7.08 -64.63 -39.74
N ALA A 849 -6.03 -64.50 -38.92
CA ALA A 849 -5.05 -65.56 -38.71
C ALA A 849 -5.66 -66.80 -38.04
N TYR A 850 -6.59 -66.66 -37.10
CA TYR A 850 -7.29 -67.81 -36.52
C TYR A 850 -8.21 -68.51 -37.54
N LEU A 851 -8.92 -67.74 -38.37
CA LEU A 851 -9.83 -68.27 -39.38
C LEU A 851 -9.13 -69.10 -40.47
N SER A 852 -7.84 -68.88 -40.75
CA SER A 852 -7.08 -69.72 -41.69
C SER A 852 -6.97 -71.19 -41.23
N LEU A 853 -7.13 -71.47 -39.92
CA LEU A 853 -7.22 -72.82 -39.37
C LEU A 853 -8.56 -73.50 -39.65
N VAL A 854 -9.61 -72.75 -40.00
CA VAL A 854 -10.95 -73.29 -40.31
C VAL A 854 -11.06 -73.72 -41.79
N PHE A 855 -10.18 -73.24 -42.67
CA PHE A 855 -10.14 -73.66 -44.07
C PHE A 855 -9.92 -75.17 -44.24
N ARG A 856 -10.43 -75.73 -45.35
CA ARG A 856 -10.30 -77.15 -45.69
C ARG A 856 -8.83 -77.56 -45.70
N ARG A 857 -8.55 -78.72 -45.09
CA ARG A 857 -7.20 -79.18 -44.79
C ARG A 857 -6.35 -79.43 -46.04
N ASP A 858 -7.02 -79.77 -47.15
CA ASP A 858 -6.41 -80.16 -48.42
C ASP A 858 -5.73 -78.99 -49.16
N ASN A 859 -6.03 -77.73 -48.81
CA ASN A 859 -5.55 -76.54 -49.53
C ASN A 859 -4.43 -75.80 -48.75
N PHE A 860 -3.28 -76.45 -48.55
CA PHE A 860 -2.14 -75.91 -47.81
C PHE A 860 -1.70 -74.50 -48.24
N GLU A 861 -1.53 -74.28 -49.56
CA GLU A 861 -1.03 -73.02 -50.12
C GLU A 861 -1.85 -71.81 -49.65
N THR A 862 -3.19 -71.91 -49.70
CA THR A 862 -4.09 -70.82 -49.29
C THR A 862 -4.02 -70.50 -47.79
N ARG A 863 -3.72 -71.50 -46.95
CA ARG A 863 -3.68 -71.39 -45.48
C ARG A 863 -2.39 -70.73 -45.00
N VAL A 864 -1.26 -71.10 -45.61
CA VAL A 864 0.03 -70.47 -45.30
C VAL A 864 0.13 -69.08 -45.94
N MET A 865 -0.31 -68.90 -47.19
CA MET A 865 -0.29 -67.59 -47.84
C MET A 865 -1.10 -66.55 -47.07
N SER A 866 -2.33 -66.88 -46.66
CA SER A 866 -3.14 -65.97 -45.83
C SER A 866 -2.44 -65.62 -44.52
N SER A 867 -1.96 -66.61 -43.76
CA SER A 867 -1.25 -66.38 -42.49
C SER A 867 0.02 -65.54 -42.65
N LEU A 868 0.79 -65.73 -43.73
CA LEU A 868 1.97 -64.91 -44.05
C LEU A 868 1.61 -63.47 -44.41
N THR A 869 0.52 -63.23 -45.16
CA THR A 869 0.07 -61.85 -45.47
C THR A 869 -0.36 -61.10 -44.20
N VAL A 870 -1.08 -61.76 -43.28
CA VAL A 870 -1.45 -61.16 -41.99
C VAL A 870 -0.20 -60.85 -41.15
N LEU A 871 0.80 -61.74 -41.13
CA LEU A 871 2.08 -61.49 -40.46
C LEU A 871 2.80 -60.25 -41.02
N LEU A 872 2.85 -60.09 -42.34
CA LEU A 872 3.50 -58.95 -43.00
C LEU A 872 2.78 -57.63 -42.69
N VAL A 873 1.44 -57.61 -42.72
CA VAL A 873 0.64 -56.43 -42.35
C VAL A 873 0.84 -56.09 -40.87
N LEU A 874 0.88 -57.08 -39.98
CA LEU A 874 1.14 -56.85 -38.55
C LEU A 874 2.56 -56.33 -38.29
N ALA A 875 3.56 -56.83 -39.03
CA ALA A 875 4.93 -56.33 -38.93
C ALA A 875 5.06 -54.87 -39.41
N ALA A 876 4.31 -54.47 -40.45
CA ALA A 876 4.24 -53.08 -40.90
C ALA A 876 3.52 -52.16 -39.89
N LEU A 877 2.48 -52.67 -39.22
CA LEU A 877 1.80 -51.93 -38.15
C LEU A 877 2.70 -51.80 -36.90
N PHE A 878 3.52 -52.81 -36.59
CA PHE A 878 4.54 -52.73 -35.54
C PHE A 878 5.62 -51.69 -35.83
N THR A 879 6.16 -51.63 -37.06
CA THR A 879 7.16 -50.58 -37.39
C THR A 879 6.57 -49.17 -37.36
N GLN A 880 5.28 -49.01 -37.70
CA GLN A 880 4.55 -47.75 -37.57
C GLN A 880 4.32 -47.36 -36.10
N ALA A 881 3.82 -48.27 -35.25
CA ALA A 881 3.47 -48.00 -33.86
C ALA A 881 4.70 -47.83 -32.95
N SER A 882 5.73 -48.66 -33.14
CA SER A 882 6.95 -48.66 -32.31
C SER A 882 8.03 -47.69 -32.79
N SER A 883 7.78 -46.91 -33.85
CA SER A 883 8.63 -45.80 -34.32
C SER A 883 10.12 -46.15 -34.55
N ARG A 884 10.38 -47.23 -35.29
CA ARG A 884 11.74 -47.68 -35.65
C ARG A 884 12.10 -47.60 -37.15
N SER A 885 11.80 -46.47 -37.79
CA SER A 885 12.66 -45.92 -38.86
C SER A 885 12.20 -44.56 -39.36
N SER A 886 13.18 -43.71 -39.67
CA SER A 886 13.04 -42.51 -40.48
C SER A 886 13.04 -42.89 -41.97
N PHE A 887 11.98 -42.56 -42.70
CA PHE A 887 12.05 -42.33 -44.15
C PHE A 887 12.07 -40.82 -44.41
N PRO A 888 12.92 -40.32 -45.33
CA PRO A 888 12.86 -38.92 -45.73
C PRO A 888 11.62 -38.69 -46.58
N ALA A 889 10.77 -37.73 -46.19
CA ALA A 889 9.80 -37.16 -47.11
C ALA A 889 10.57 -36.36 -48.17
N SER A 890 10.80 -36.98 -49.33
CA SER A 890 11.47 -36.31 -50.45
C SER A 890 10.52 -35.33 -51.12
N SER A 891 10.96 -34.07 -51.21
CA SER A 891 10.55 -33.06 -52.19
C SER A 891 9.06 -32.76 -52.36
N GLU A 892 8.63 -31.64 -51.76
CA GLU A 892 7.98 -30.60 -52.56
C GLU A 892 8.75 -29.28 -52.41
N VAL A 893 9.33 -28.84 -53.52
CA VAL A 893 9.72 -27.45 -53.75
C VAL A 893 8.74 -26.91 -54.78
N CYS A 894 7.97 -25.88 -54.45
CA CYS A 894 7.68 -24.78 -55.38
C CYS A 894 7.06 -23.56 -54.69
N LEU A 895 7.81 -22.46 -54.77
CA LEU A 895 7.36 -21.09 -55.11
C LEU A 895 6.12 -20.51 -54.41
N GLY A 896 6.35 -19.41 -53.69
CA GLY A 896 5.29 -18.69 -52.96
C GLY A 896 4.49 -17.70 -53.79
N ALA A 897 3.42 -17.20 -53.16
CA ALA A 897 2.79 -15.93 -53.48
C ALA A 897 2.59 -15.14 -52.18
N SER A 898 2.86 -13.83 -52.23
CA SER A 898 2.58 -12.91 -51.13
C SER A 898 1.08 -12.67 -51.00
N LEU A 899 0.55 -12.64 -49.76
CA LEU A 899 -0.59 -11.78 -49.35
C LEU A 899 -0.75 -11.78 -47.81
N ASN A 900 -1.40 -10.74 -47.29
CA ASN A 900 -1.35 -10.28 -45.89
C ASN A 900 -2.18 -11.10 -44.87
N PRO A 901 -1.92 -10.94 -43.55
CA PRO A 901 -2.45 -11.83 -42.51
C PRO A 901 -3.75 -11.33 -41.85
N HIS A 902 -4.92 -11.78 -42.31
CA HIS A 902 -6.17 -11.68 -41.54
C HIS A 902 -7.19 -12.78 -41.89
N SER A 903 -7.22 -13.88 -41.12
CA SER A 903 -8.42 -14.65 -40.70
C SER A 903 -8.00 -16.00 -40.08
N PRO A 904 -8.49 -16.39 -38.87
CA PRO A 904 -8.05 -17.60 -38.18
C PRO A 904 -9.06 -18.76 -38.27
N TYR A 905 -9.54 -19.13 -39.47
CA TYR A 905 -10.46 -20.26 -39.62
C TYR A 905 -10.08 -21.18 -40.79
N LEU A 906 -10.18 -22.50 -40.55
CA LEU A 906 -9.95 -23.63 -41.46
C LEU A 906 -8.48 -23.92 -41.86
N ARG A 907 -7.79 -24.68 -41.00
CA ARG A 907 -6.82 -25.71 -41.44
C ARG A 907 -7.35 -27.10 -41.05
N PRO A 908 -7.44 -28.07 -41.97
CA PRO A 908 -7.66 -29.46 -41.60
C PRO A 908 -6.35 -30.07 -41.09
N TYR A 909 -6.11 -29.97 -39.78
CA TYR A 909 -5.03 -30.71 -39.11
C TYR A 909 -5.40 -32.18 -38.98
N PHE A 910 -5.13 -32.96 -40.02
CA PHE A 910 -5.04 -34.42 -39.96
C PHE A 910 -3.61 -34.87 -40.27
N SER A 911 -2.71 -34.65 -39.31
CA SER A 911 -1.33 -35.14 -39.31
C SER A 911 -1.19 -36.32 -38.34
N THR A 912 -1.92 -37.40 -38.58
CA THR A 912 -1.95 -38.59 -37.72
C THR A 912 -0.75 -39.51 -37.92
N SER A 913 0.42 -39.05 -37.47
CA SER A 913 1.56 -39.91 -37.11
C SER A 913 2.52 -39.15 -36.19
N THR A 914 2.08 -38.85 -34.96
CA THR A 914 2.94 -38.31 -33.90
C THR A 914 4.01 -39.35 -33.55
N SER A 915 5.26 -39.07 -33.92
CA SER A 915 6.40 -39.93 -33.58
C SER A 915 6.72 -39.80 -32.09
N LEU A 916 6.42 -40.84 -31.32
CA LEU A 916 6.80 -40.94 -29.91
C LEU A 916 8.32 -40.78 -29.75
N PRO A 917 8.80 -40.29 -28.58
CA PRO A 917 10.21 -40.19 -28.30
C PRO A 917 10.83 -41.59 -28.15
N LYS A 918 12.14 -41.67 -28.39
CA LYS A 918 12.92 -42.91 -28.34
C LYS A 918 13.22 -43.29 -26.89
N THR A 919 12.51 -44.27 -26.37
CA THR A 919 12.74 -44.85 -25.04
C THR A 919 13.69 -46.05 -25.12
N SER A 920 14.41 -46.35 -24.03
CA SER A 920 15.24 -47.55 -23.89
C SER A 920 14.46 -48.79 -23.45
N TYR A 921 13.32 -48.57 -22.79
CA TYR A 921 12.39 -49.58 -22.30
C TYR A 921 11.26 -49.89 -23.31
N PHE A 922 10.68 -51.08 -23.19
CA PHE A 922 9.50 -51.49 -23.96
C PHE A 922 8.23 -50.82 -23.42
N LYS A 923 7.33 -50.42 -24.32
CA LYS A 923 6.02 -49.86 -23.99
C LYS A 923 4.98 -50.97 -23.94
N MET A 924 3.89 -50.83 -23.19
CA MET A 924 2.81 -51.85 -23.16
C MET A 924 2.21 -52.15 -24.55
N VAL A 925 2.20 -51.17 -25.47
CA VAL A 925 1.82 -51.41 -26.87
C VAL A 925 2.82 -52.31 -27.64
N ASP A 926 4.13 -52.22 -27.35
CA ASP A 926 5.14 -53.07 -27.97
C ASP A 926 4.97 -54.52 -27.52
N VAL A 927 4.66 -54.73 -26.23
CA VAL A 927 4.37 -56.05 -25.64
C VAL A 927 3.15 -56.69 -26.31
N TRP A 928 2.06 -55.92 -26.52
CA TRP A 928 0.87 -56.37 -27.23
C TRP A 928 1.15 -56.80 -28.68
N LEU A 929 1.94 -56.00 -29.40
CA LEU A 929 2.26 -56.25 -30.81
C LEU A 929 3.23 -57.44 -30.98
N LEU A 930 4.26 -57.54 -30.13
CA LEU A 930 5.18 -58.68 -30.12
C LEU A 930 4.45 -59.99 -29.76
N PHE A 931 3.51 -59.95 -28.81
CA PHE A 931 2.63 -61.09 -28.51
C PHE A 931 1.75 -61.45 -29.71
N SER A 932 1.15 -60.45 -30.37
CA SER A 932 0.32 -60.69 -31.57
C SER A 932 1.12 -61.35 -32.69
N ILE A 933 2.39 -60.95 -32.89
CA ILE A 933 3.31 -61.59 -33.84
C ILE A 933 3.61 -63.05 -33.43
N SER A 934 3.81 -63.33 -32.13
CA SER A 934 4.05 -64.70 -31.66
C SER A 934 2.85 -65.63 -31.90
N VAL A 935 1.62 -65.14 -31.72
CA VAL A 935 0.39 -65.89 -32.01
C VAL A 935 0.33 -66.29 -33.48
N ILE A 936 0.58 -65.37 -34.41
CA ILE A 936 0.57 -65.67 -35.86
C ILE A 936 1.70 -66.63 -36.23
N PHE A 937 2.88 -66.48 -35.63
CA PHE A 937 3.98 -67.43 -35.81
C PHE A 937 3.56 -68.86 -35.41
N PHE A 938 2.90 -69.02 -34.25
CA PHE A 938 2.35 -70.33 -33.86
C PHE A 938 1.29 -70.85 -34.85
N VAL A 939 0.39 -70.00 -35.37
CA VAL A 939 -0.58 -70.39 -36.43
C VAL A 939 0.16 -70.98 -37.65
N ILE A 940 1.22 -70.31 -38.13
CA ILE A 940 2.02 -70.77 -39.27
C ILE A 940 2.72 -72.10 -38.96
N VAL A 941 3.31 -72.24 -37.77
CA VAL A 941 3.93 -73.50 -37.33
C VAL A 941 2.90 -74.64 -37.27
N PHE A 942 1.68 -74.39 -36.78
CA PHE A 942 0.60 -75.38 -36.79
C PHE A 942 0.15 -75.74 -38.22
N HIS A 943 0.10 -74.80 -39.17
CA HIS A 943 -0.17 -75.13 -40.57
C HIS A 943 0.86 -76.11 -41.15
N VAL A 944 2.16 -75.83 -40.96
CA VAL A 944 3.24 -76.70 -41.44
C VAL A 944 3.20 -78.07 -40.77
N ILE A 945 2.97 -78.14 -39.45
CA ILE A 945 2.87 -79.42 -38.72
C ILE A 945 1.66 -80.24 -39.17
N ILE A 946 0.50 -79.61 -39.39
CA ILE A 946 -0.73 -80.29 -39.86
C ILE A 946 -0.54 -80.86 -41.27
N ASP A 947 0.20 -80.16 -42.13
CA ASP A 947 0.52 -80.58 -43.50
C ASP A 947 1.55 -81.72 -43.53
N MET A 948 2.66 -81.60 -42.81
CA MET A 948 3.65 -82.67 -42.65
C MET A 948 3.06 -83.94 -42.01
N ALA A 949 2.01 -83.80 -41.18
CA ALA A 949 1.24 -84.93 -40.65
C ALA A 949 0.31 -85.56 -41.71
N GLY A 950 -0.25 -84.74 -42.61
CA GLY A 950 -1.08 -85.19 -43.73
C GLY A 950 -0.30 -85.99 -44.78
N GLU A 951 0.87 -85.49 -45.19
CA GLU A 951 1.78 -86.23 -46.08
C GLU A 951 2.37 -87.48 -45.40
N GLY A 952 2.49 -87.45 -44.06
CA GLY A 952 3.09 -88.51 -43.25
C GLY A 952 4.60 -88.41 -43.08
N LYS A 953 5.19 -87.23 -43.32
CA LYS A 953 6.61 -86.96 -43.08
C LYS A 953 6.98 -86.94 -41.59
N LEU A 954 6.01 -86.71 -40.71
CA LEU A 954 6.19 -86.77 -39.24
C LEU A 954 6.26 -88.19 -38.67
N THR A 955 5.67 -89.19 -39.35
CA THR A 955 5.92 -90.60 -39.05
C THR A 955 7.21 -91.03 -39.73
N GLY A 956 8.34 -90.70 -39.09
CA GLY A 956 9.66 -91.12 -39.55
C GLY A 956 9.71 -92.62 -39.80
N ASP A 957 10.28 -93.01 -40.94
CA ASP A 957 10.43 -94.39 -41.35
C ASP A 957 11.42 -95.12 -40.42
N PHE A 958 10.89 -95.73 -39.35
CA PHE A 958 11.66 -96.50 -38.37
C PHE A 958 12.22 -97.83 -38.94
N SER A 959 12.10 -98.06 -40.25
CA SER A 959 12.56 -99.29 -40.91
C SER A 959 13.85 -99.14 -41.74
N ARG A 960 14.80 -98.28 -41.32
CA ARG A 960 16.26 -98.43 -41.56
C ARG A 960 17.11 -97.43 -40.74
N ILE A 961 17.84 -97.92 -39.75
CA ILE A 961 19.26 -97.58 -39.45
C ILE A 961 19.82 -98.68 -38.54
N PRO A 962 21.04 -99.22 -38.80
CA PRO A 962 21.51 -100.43 -38.13
C PRO A 962 22.26 -100.13 -36.83
N THR A 963 21.74 -100.62 -35.70
CA THR A 963 22.48 -100.65 -34.43
C THR A 963 23.43 -101.85 -34.41
N THR A 964 24.72 -101.63 -34.66
CA THR A 964 25.85 -102.15 -33.84
C THR A 964 27.19 -101.68 -34.40
N VAL A 965 27.85 -100.76 -33.72
CA VAL A 965 29.31 -100.72 -33.65
C VAL A 965 29.68 -101.04 -32.20
N LYS A 966 30.17 -102.25 -31.95
CA LYS A 966 30.75 -102.60 -30.65
C LYS A 966 32.22 -102.18 -30.65
N VAL A 967 32.61 -101.41 -29.64
CA VAL A 967 34.01 -101.16 -29.30
C VAL A 967 34.52 -102.30 -28.42
N THR A 968 35.72 -102.80 -28.72
CA THR A 968 36.51 -103.78 -27.94
C THR A 968 37.99 -103.54 -28.25
N PRO A 969 38.96 -103.91 -27.38
CA PRO A 969 38.88 -104.52 -26.03
C PRO A 969 39.34 -103.49 -24.94
N ILE A 970 39.52 -103.73 -23.63
CA ILE A 970 40.35 -104.66 -22.83
C ILE A 970 39.91 -104.47 -21.34
N GLU A 971 39.85 -105.42 -20.38
CA GLU A 971 39.89 -106.90 -20.36
C GLU A 971 39.46 -107.47 -18.96
N ILE A 972 39.37 -108.81 -18.86
CA ILE A 972 39.62 -109.70 -17.70
C ILE A 972 38.70 -109.72 -16.44
N ASN A 973 38.06 -110.89 -16.32
CA ASN A 973 37.76 -111.74 -15.15
C ASN A 973 36.33 -111.86 -14.53
N GLU A 974 35.87 -113.12 -14.54
CA GLU A 974 35.16 -113.90 -13.50
C GLU A 974 34.11 -113.20 -12.59
N LYS A 975 32.93 -113.77 -12.29
CA LYS A 975 32.60 -115.20 -12.11
C LYS A 975 31.07 -115.45 -12.09
N LEU A 976 30.67 -116.55 -12.73
CA LEU A 976 29.68 -117.56 -12.29
C LEU A 976 28.57 -117.18 -11.26
N SER A 977 27.28 -117.17 -11.68
CA SER A 977 26.26 -118.17 -11.25
C SER A 977 24.80 -117.88 -11.70
N SER A 978 24.35 -118.73 -12.64
CA SER A 978 23.09 -119.51 -12.71
C SER A 978 22.19 -119.66 -11.45
N PRO A 979 20.93 -120.22 -11.51
CA PRO A 979 19.97 -120.41 -12.63
C PRO A 979 18.44 -120.20 -12.19
N PRO A 980 17.39 -121.00 -12.58
CA PRO A 980 16.49 -120.61 -13.70
C PRO A 980 14.99 -121.08 -13.61
N PHE A 981 14.34 -121.24 -14.79
CA PHE A 981 13.22 -122.19 -15.13
C PHE A 981 11.81 -121.89 -14.51
N SER A 982 10.67 -122.34 -15.08
CA SER A 982 10.35 -123.18 -16.26
C SER A 982 8.87 -122.93 -16.75
N PRO A 983 8.42 -123.49 -17.89
CA PRO A 983 7.08 -123.29 -18.52
C PRO A 983 6.16 -124.53 -18.29
N PRO A 984 5.15 -124.94 -19.13
CA PRO A 984 4.18 -124.27 -20.05
C PRO A 984 2.69 -124.72 -19.80
N LEU A 985 1.78 -124.52 -20.80
CA LEU A 985 0.55 -125.31 -21.16
C LEU A 985 -0.90 -124.85 -20.76
N ARG A 986 -1.63 -124.26 -21.74
CA ARG A 986 -2.81 -124.77 -22.53
C ARG A 986 -4.10 -125.35 -21.81
N PRO A 987 -5.29 -125.50 -22.46
CA PRO A 987 -6.41 -124.52 -22.47
C PRO A 987 -7.85 -125.10 -22.20
N LYS A 988 -8.92 -124.28 -22.42
CA LYS A 988 -10.41 -124.55 -22.59
C LYS A 988 -11.32 -123.94 -21.47
N PRO A 989 -12.67 -123.80 -21.65
CA PRO A 989 -13.45 -123.36 -22.83
C PRO A 989 -14.64 -122.39 -22.56
N ARG A 990 -15.18 -121.78 -23.64
CA ARG A 990 -16.52 -121.15 -23.90
C ARG A 990 -17.57 -120.97 -22.77
N GLN A 991 -18.17 -119.76 -22.70
CA GLN A 991 -19.63 -119.56 -22.83
C GLN A 991 -20.02 -118.13 -23.33
N MET A 992 -21.32 -117.79 -23.38
CA MET A 992 -21.97 -116.91 -24.39
C MET A 992 -22.06 -115.39 -24.12
N MET A 993 -21.76 -114.61 -25.18
CA MET A 993 -22.59 -113.55 -25.81
C MET A 993 -23.29 -112.45 -24.97
N LEU A 994 -22.70 -111.24 -25.00
CA LEU A 994 -23.43 -109.97 -25.17
C LEU A 994 -22.68 -109.13 -26.23
N HIS A 995 -23.40 -108.30 -27.00
CA HIS A 995 -22.96 -107.84 -28.34
C HIS A 995 -22.73 -106.31 -28.40
N ARG A 996 -21.73 -105.85 -29.20
CA ARG A 996 -21.46 -104.43 -29.64
C ARG A 996 -21.07 -103.43 -28.53
N LEU A 997 -20.10 -102.50 -28.67
CA LEU A 997 -19.07 -102.11 -29.67
C LEU A 997 -17.76 -101.83 -28.86
N LEU A 998 -16.52 -101.75 -29.39
CA LEU A 998 -15.99 -101.43 -30.72
C LEU A 998 -14.88 -102.42 -31.11
N SER A 999 -14.83 -102.82 -32.38
CA SER A 999 -13.75 -103.62 -32.94
C SER A 999 -12.48 -102.80 -33.17
N ALA A 1000 -11.31 -103.39 -32.92
CA ALA A 1000 -10.06 -102.93 -33.52
C ALA A 1000 -10.14 -103.10 -35.05
N GLY A 1001 -10.37 -101.99 -35.76
CA GLY A 1001 -10.15 -101.90 -37.20
C GLY A 1001 -8.65 -101.73 -37.49
N GLY A 1002 -8.14 -102.47 -38.46
CA GLY A 1002 -6.77 -102.30 -38.94
C GLY A 1002 -6.68 -101.09 -39.89
N ASN A 1003 -6.54 -99.88 -39.33
CA ASN A 1003 -6.44 -98.66 -40.13
C ASN A 1003 -5.21 -98.68 -41.04
N SER A 1004 -5.41 -98.31 -42.32
CA SER A 1004 -4.34 -98.21 -43.32
C SER A 1004 -3.29 -97.14 -42.94
N PRO A 1005 -2.10 -97.12 -43.57
CA PRO A 1005 -1.11 -96.07 -43.35
C PRO A 1005 -1.70 -94.66 -43.53
N ASP A 1006 -2.51 -94.47 -44.57
CA ASP A 1006 -3.14 -93.17 -44.88
C ASP A 1006 -4.25 -92.80 -43.89
N GLU A 1007 -4.95 -93.78 -43.34
CA GLU A 1007 -5.96 -93.56 -42.31
C GLU A 1007 -5.32 -93.19 -40.96
N ARG A 1008 -4.12 -93.70 -40.66
CA ARG A 1008 -3.31 -93.24 -39.50
C ARG A 1008 -2.82 -91.80 -39.69
N LYS A 1009 -2.34 -91.42 -40.88
CA LYS A 1009 -1.95 -90.03 -41.20
C LYS A 1009 -3.12 -89.07 -40.99
N ARG A 1010 -4.30 -89.40 -41.55
CA ARG A 1010 -5.54 -88.63 -41.38
C ARG A 1010 -5.92 -88.46 -39.91
N LEU A 1011 -5.86 -89.52 -39.11
CA LEU A 1011 -6.26 -89.49 -37.70
C LEU A 1011 -5.24 -88.74 -36.81
N LEU A 1012 -3.95 -88.71 -37.19
CA LEU A 1012 -2.92 -87.89 -36.54
C LEU A 1012 -3.12 -86.40 -36.87
N SER A 1013 -3.29 -86.06 -38.15
CA SER A 1013 -3.57 -84.69 -38.61
C SER A 1013 -4.85 -84.13 -37.98
N ASP A 1014 -5.90 -84.96 -37.85
CA ASP A 1014 -7.17 -84.58 -37.21
C ASP A 1014 -7.06 -84.35 -35.69
N LYS A 1015 -6.15 -85.04 -35.00
CA LYS A 1015 -5.83 -84.76 -33.59
C LYS A 1015 -5.05 -83.47 -33.42
N LEU A 1016 -4.02 -83.25 -34.24
CA LEU A 1016 -3.20 -82.03 -34.21
C LEU A 1016 -4.03 -80.79 -34.56
N PHE A 1017 -4.94 -80.91 -35.53
CA PHE A 1017 -5.93 -79.88 -35.87
C PHE A 1017 -6.82 -79.49 -34.69
N ARG A 1018 -7.38 -80.48 -33.97
CA ARG A 1018 -8.19 -80.24 -32.77
C ARG A 1018 -7.39 -79.64 -31.61
N GLN A 1019 -6.11 -80.00 -31.48
CA GLN A 1019 -5.21 -79.40 -30.50
C GLN A 1019 -4.91 -77.93 -30.82
N ALA A 1020 -4.62 -77.58 -32.08
CA ALA A 1020 -4.36 -76.20 -32.50
C ALA A 1020 -5.56 -75.27 -32.24
N LEU A 1021 -6.79 -75.74 -32.52
CA LEU A 1021 -8.03 -74.99 -32.28
C LEU A 1021 -8.31 -74.68 -30.81
N ILE A 1022 -7.75 -75.46 -29.87
CA ILE A 1022 -7.89 -75.26 -28.41
C ILE A 1022 -6.71 -74.45 -27.86
N PHE A 1023 -5.49 -74.79 -28.29
CA PHE A 1023 -4.26 -74.19 -27.78
C PHE A 1023 -4.19 -72.68 -28.04
N ILE A 1024 -4.46 -72.25 -29.28
CA ILE A 1024 -4.29 -70.84 -29.66
C ILE A 1024 -5.25 -69.90 -28.91
N PRO A 1025 -6.57 -70.18 -28.81
CA PRO A 1025 -7.47 -69.38 -27.97
C PRO A 1025 -7.09 -69.40 -26.49
N SER A 1026 -6.59 -70.54 -25.96
CA SER A 1026 -6.17 -70.62 -24.55
C SER A 1026 -4.92 -69.75 -24.26
N TYR A 1027 -3.97 -69.69 -25.19
CA TYR A 1027 -2.79 -68.83 -25.11
C TYR A 1027 -3.15 -67.34 -25.20
N PHE A 1028 -4.07 -66.99 -26.11
CA PHE A 1028 -4.61 -65.62 -26.22
C PHE A 1028 -5.35 -65.17 -24.96
N MET A 1029 -6.21 -66.03 -24.39
CA MET A 1029 -6.94 -65.73 -23.16
C MET A 1029 -6.01 -65.54 -21.96
N LEU A 1030 -5.02 -66.42 -21.77
CA LEU A 1030 -4.05 -66.32 -20.68
C LEU A 1030 -3.27 -65.00 -20.73
N PHE A 1031 -2.81 -64.59 -21.91
CA PHE A 1031 -2.12 -63.32 -22.09
C PHE A 1031 -3.03 -62.13 -21.77
N ASN A 1032 -4.27 -62.10 -22.27
CA ASN A 1032 -5.19 -60.99 -22.01
C ASN A 1032 -5.47 -60.83 -20.50
N VAL A 1033 -5.65 -61.92 -19.76
CA VAL A 1033 -5.82 -61.85 -18.30
C VAL A 1033 -4.60 -61.21 -17.63
N ILE A 1034 -3.38 -61.63 -17.97
CA ILE A 1034 -2.16 -61.07 -17.38
C ILE A 1034 -1.97 -59.59 -17.78
N TYR A 1035 -2.15 -59.28 -19.07
CA TYR A 1035 -1.93 -57.96 -19.65
C TYR A 1035 -2.89 -56.90 -19.08
N TRP A 1036 -4.19 -57.19 -19.04
CA TRP A 1036 -5.19 -56.26 -18.54
C TRP A 1036 -5.19 -56.15 -17.01
N ILE A 1037 -4.81 -57.21 -16.27
CA ILE A 1037 -4.56 -57.08 -14.83
C ILE A 1037 -3.39 -56.13 -14.59
N TYR A 1038 -2.29 -56.24 -15.33
CA TYR A 1038 -1.13 -55.35 -15.14
C TYR A 1038 -1.43 -53.87 -15.45
N ILE A 1039 -2.33 -53.58 -16.41
CA ILE A 1039 -2.71 -52.20 -16.77
C ILE A 1039 -3.69 -51.55 -15.77
N PHE A 1040 -4.52 -52.36 -15.09
CA PHE A 1040 -5.61 -51.86 -14.24
C PHE A 1040 -5.47 -52.20 -12.74
N ALA A 1041 -4.35 -52.79 -12.31
CA ALA A 1041 -4.00 -53.05 -10.91
C ALA A 1041 -3.07 -51.97 -10.34
#